data_AF-A0A9P5QAL8-F1
#
_entry.id   AF-A0A9P5QAL8-F1
#
_cell.length_a   1.000
_cell.length_b   1.000
_cell.length_c   1.000
_cell.angle_alpha   90.00
_cell.angle_beta   90.00
_cell.angle_gamma   90.00
#
_symmetry.space_group_name_H-M   'P 1'
#
loop_
_entity.id
_entity.type
_entity.pdbx_description
1 polymer ?
#
loop_
_entity_poly.entity_id
_entity_poly.type
_entity_poly.pdbx_seq_one_letter_code
_entity_poly.pdbx_strand_id
1 'polypeptide(L)'
;MESPHSLKALLNFHLASDASAVIHLPFILDSITSKHFQPSNHLTKWTSRVNSLLHSKDAGARWAGLCLAHRTSICSKSVMIECAQSWLGIAIPLLSKKEPLPTLKASIYLCRLIFSNATDIPEFQRQISTPNVPKFTTALVHSLEKDVDLELKKVALKTLTRLVPLYPNIHRASHPALSTIVSRIFVHGSAGQELVRLASELGSVLHFTGGKVGAANLWRKSLDESMVSAWTAFVGVRTTVPDENGRLPQMQLLHEEPITSVTLSIERLYTSIQVLCDLLQSPTQRPVQVPVGSLVNLASKMILVTVDDEPPANVDPIVWATETSVIPGIWKMACKLITRLTKCLGRHMSPYSSRLLSYIVFHLEQNLPSSQQIPFLKAVHALLAYCHPTHLPSLSSRLIKTLLSGLTLILPNQTDIQNSITQANGSGKGKKGKKKARTYEGDELFRASSDVVCPAVDDAKALLAACDVLQLLLRNNTDVSPALQSMASRVILALFLGLPQIIPTTLSPYPQVYGLLLSKIHEIALELGSGSTSAMSKSLNLVLGAASNMDIDQVNYPTLIGFFSLIYTEIGLVAQSGYPHSPSTSPLLRPLPKVEYLTLFRTEESTEEAEARQSLRLDSVSNTTVPDVVTGEAPLVPESSLSSAPSYSKPSIPLTQITTATRSHEQIKDSASTLSSSVSASLVPVVPHGSSQERHADPGVVPLLFASTSSAPAAPTKPASFASYPSQSTTTTELATAPLDDADEEMPSINLDSDSDSD
;
A
#
# COMPACT_ATOMS: atom_id res chain seq x y z
N MET A 1 44.75 26.72 -31.38
CA MET A 1 44.60 25.26 -31.52
C MET A 1 43.17 24.94 -31.13
N GLU A 2 42.34 24.45 -32.05
CA GLU A 2 40.98 24.01 -31.73
C GLU A 2 41.04 22.81 -30.78
N SER A 3 40.33 22.89 -29.66
CA SER A 3 40.21 21.76 -28.73
C SER A 3 39.64 20.55 -29.49
N PRO A 4 40.28 19.36 -29.42
CA PRO A 4 39.81 18.20 -30.15
C PRO A 4 38.37 17.87 -29.76
N HIS A 5 37.50 17.70 -30.76
CA HIS A 5 36.08 17.38 -30.53
C HIS A 5 35.95 16.15 -29.62
N SER A 6 35.21 16.24 -28.51
CA SER A 6 35.18 15.20 -27.47
C SER A 6 34.80 13.81 -28.00
N LEU A 7 33.85 13.72 -28.95
CA LEU A 7 33.51 12.44 -29.61
C LEU A 7 34.70 11.78 -30.31
N LYS A 8 35.61 12.57 -30.90
CA LYS A 8 36.80 12.04 -31.58
C LYS A 8 37.72 11.31 -30.59
N ALA A 9 37.90 11.88 -29.39
CA ALA A 9 38.69 11.24 -28.35
C ALA A 9 38.04 9.94 -27.87
N LEU A 10 36.72 9.96 -27.61
CA LEU A 10 35.98 8.75 -27.21
C LEU A 10 36.07 7.64 -28.28
N LEU A 11 35.91 8.00 -29.56
CA LEU A 11 35.98 7.05 -30.66
C LEU A 11 37.36 6.42 -30.81
N ASN A 12 38.43 7.23 -30.71
CA ASN A 12 39.78 6.78 -30.97
C ASN A 12 40.41 6.01 -29.80
N PHE A 13 40.10 6.38 -28.55
CA PHE A 13 40.76 5.83 -27.37
C PHE A 13 39.92 4.79 -26.63
N HIS A 14 38.60 4.97 -26.60
CA HIS A 14 37.72 4.14 -25.76
C HIS A 14 36.80 3.21 -26.55
N LEU A 15 36.58 3.48 -27.85
CA LEU A 15 35.74 2.66 -28.74
C LEU A 15 36.52 2.04 -29.91
N ALA A 16 37.85 2.02 -29.84
CA ALA A 16 38.70 1.54 -30.93
C ALA A 16 38.48 0.05 -31.25
N SER A 17 38.19 -0.77 -30.23
CA SER A 17 37.90 -2.20 -30.36
C SER A 17 36.67 -2.60 -29.54
N ASP A 18 36.15 -3.79 -29.82
CA ASP A 18 34.97 -4.32 -29.15
C ASP A 18 35.24 -4.55 -27.65
N ALA A 19 36.39 -5.14 -27.31
CA ALA A 19 36.81 -5.32 -25.91
C ALA A 19 37.01 -3.98 -25.18
N SER A 20 37.63 -3.00 -25.86
CA SER A 20 37.85 -1.65 -25.31
C SER A 20 36.52 -0.95 -25.00
N ALA A 21 35.53 -1.09 -25.88
CA ALA A 21 34.20 -0.52 -25.69
C ALA A 21 33.49 -1.08 -24.44
N VAL A 22 33.67 -2.38 -24.14
CA VAL A 22 33.11 -3.01 -22.95
C VAL A 22 33.80 -2.50 -21.68
N ILE A 23 35.15 -2.47 -21.68
CA ILE A 23 35.95 -2.08 -20.52
C ILE A 23 35.71 -0.61 -20.15
N HIS A 24 35.65 0.29 -21.12
CA HIS A 24 35.51 1.73 -20.88
C HIS A 24 34.07 2.23 -20.85
N LEU A 25 33.07 1.34 -20.95
CA LEU A 25 31.67 1.74 -21.05
C LEU A 25 31.22 2.70 -19.92
N PRO A 26 31.49 2.46 -18.62
CA PRO A 26 31.04 3.36 -17.56
C PRO A 26 31.55 4.80 -17.76
N PHE A 27 32.84 4.94 -18.03
CA PHE A 27 33.47 6.25 -18.29
C PHE A 27 32.85 6.95 -19.51
N ILE A 28 32.59 6.21 -20.58
CA ILE A 28 31.96 6.77 -21.79
C ILE A 28 30.54 7.26 -21.47
N LEU A 29 29.74 6.48 -20.74
CA LEU A 29 28.35 6.84 -20.41
C LEU A 29 28.28 8.10 -19.55
N ASP A 30 29.21 8.26 -18.61
CA ASP A 30 29.32 9.43 -17.73
C ASP A 30 29.82 10.67 -18.48
N SER A 31 30.75 10.48 -19.43
CA SER A 31 31.34 11.56 -20.21
C SER A 31 30.40 12.13 -21.27
N ILE A 32 29.48 11.33 -21.81
CA ILE A 32 28.60 11.76 -22.89
C ILE A 32 27.52 12.74 -22.40
N THR A 33 27.40 13.89 -23.07
CA THR A 33 26.39 14.93 -22.84
C THR A 33 25.71 15.32 -24.15
N SER A 34 24.59 16.05 -24.09
CA SER A 34 23.88 16.55 -25.28
C SER A 34 24.71 17.43 -26.21
N LYS A 35 25.74 18.13 -25.69
CA LYS A 35 26.65 18.96 -26.49
C LYS A 35 27.47 18.14 -27.49
N HIS A 36 27.74 16.87 -27.17
CA HIS A 36 28.52 15.99 -28.04
C HIS A 36 27.78 15.59 -29.32
N PHE A 37 26.45 15.70 -29.34
CA PHE A 37 25.61 15.26 -30.46
C PHE A 37 25.07 16.42 -31.30
N GLN A 38 25.71 17.59 -31.23
CA GLN A 38 25.49 18.64 -32.21
C GLN A 38 25.98 18.18 -33.60
N PRO A 39 25.40 18.68 -34.70
CA PRO A 39 25.79 18.30 -36.06
C PRO A 39 27.31 18.43 -36.25
N SER A 40 27.99 17.31 -36.51
CA SER A 40 29.43 17.26 -36.71
C SER A 40 29.84 16.05 -37.55
N ASN A 41 31.00 16.12 -38.20
CA ASN A 41 31.56 14.99 -38.97
C ASN A 41 31.89 13.76 -38.09
N HIS A 42 31.93 13.94 -36.76
CA HIS A 42 32.17 12.85 -35.80
C HIS A 42 30.89 12.10 -35.44
N LEU A 43 29.72 12.71 -35.65
CA LEU A 43 28.43 12.10 -35.33
C LEU A 43 28.15 10.86 -36.21
N THR A 44 28.42 10.93 -37.51
CA THR A 44 28.26 9.77 -38.42
C THR A 44 29.21 8.64 -38.05
N LYS A 45 30.44 8.96 -37.62
CA LYS A 45 31.41 7.96 -37.13
C LYS A 45 30.94 7.32 -35.82
N TRP A 46 30.36 8.12 -34.94
CA TRP A 46 29.76 7.66 -33.70
C TRP A 46 28.62 6.67 -33.95
N THR A 47 27.63 7.06 -34.75
CA THR A 47 26.47 6.21 -35.04
C THR A 47 26.88 4.94 -35.80
N SER A 48 27.83 5.03 -36.73
CA SER A 48 28.41 3.86 -37.40
C SER A 48 29.10 2.90 -36.43
N ARG A 49 29.89 3.43 -35.47
CA ARG A 49 30.54 2.57 -34.47
C ARG A 49 29.54 1.91 -33.52
N VAL A 50 28.51 2.65 -33.08
CA VAL A 50 27.41 2.08 -32.28
C VAL A 50 26.72 0.95 -33.06
N ASN A 51 26.40 1.15 -34.34
CA ASN A 51 25.82 0.11 -35.19
C ASN A 51 26.74 -1.11 -35.35
N SER A 52 28.04 -0.89 -35.53
CA SER A 52 29.03 -1.97 -35.57
C SER A 52 29.05 -2.79 -34.28
N LEU A 53 28.99 -2.16 -33.11
CA LEU A 53 28.93 -2.84 -31.82
C LEU A 53 27.63 -3.64 -31.66
N LEU A 54 26.48 -3.08 -32.06
CA LEU A 54 25.19 -3.77 -32.05
C LEU A 54 25.18 -5.05 -32.89
N HIS A 55 25.94 -5.06 -33.99
CA HIS A 55 26.10 -6.22 -34.87
C HIS A 55 27.26 -7.15 -34.49
N SER A 56 27.99 -6.86 -33.41
CA SER A 56 29.14 -7.68 -33.02
C SER A 56 28.73 -9.12 -32.72
N LYS A 57 29.65 -10.06 -32.98
CA LYS A 57 29.50 -11.46 -32.58
C LYS A 57 29.68 -11.61 -31.06
N ASP A 58 30.48 -10.75 -30.44
CA ASP A 58 30.70 -10.72 -29.01
C ASP A 58 29.49 -10.16 -28.27
N ALA A 59 29.00 -10.89 -27.27
CA ALA A 59 27.83 -10.48 -26.50
C ALA A 59 28.11 -9.25 -25.63
N GLY A 60 29.35 -9.09 -25.14
CA GLY A 60 29.78 -7.92 -24.38
C GLY A 60 29.72 -6.66 -25.24
N ALA A 61 30.28 -6.72 -26.45
CA ALA A 61 30.25 -5.63 -27.42
C ALA A 61 28.82 -5.25 -27.84
N ARG A 62 27.93 -6.24 -28.05
CA ARG A 62 26.50 -5.97 -28.30
C ARG A 62 25.84 -5.23 -27.14
N TRP A 63 26.09 -5.69 -25.91
CA TRP A 63 25.59 -5.02 -24.71
C TRP A 63 26.09 -3.56 -24.61
N ALA A 64 27.39 -3.34 -24.83
CA ALA A 64 27.96 -1.99 -24.87
C ALA A 64 27.31 -1.13 -25.96
N GLY A 65 27.11 -1.67 -27.16
CA GLY A 65 26.39 -1.01 -28.25
C GLY A 65 24.98 -0.58 -27.87
N LEU A 66 24.21 -1.46 -27.19
CA LEU A 66 22.86 -1.15 -26.71
C LEU A 66 22.86 -0.03 -25.67
N CYS A 67 23.79 -0.07 -24.70
CA CYS A 67 23.94 0.98 -23.69
C CYS A 67 24.31 2.33 -24.30
N LEU A 68 25.22 2.34 -25.29
CA LEU A 68 25.62 3.56 -26.00
C LEU A 68 24.48 4.11 -26.86
N ALA A 69 23.74 3.25 -27.56
CA ALA A 69 22.55 3.67 -28.31
C ALA A 69 21.50 4.28 -27.36
N HIS A 70 21.26 3.66 -26.21
CA HIS A 70 20.34 4.15 -25.19
C HIS A 70 20.77 5.53 -24.65
N ARG A 71 22.04 5.67 -24.24
CA ARG A 71 22.57 6.96 -23.75
C ARG A 71 22.56 8.04 -24.83
N THR A 72 22.91 7.68 -26.07
CA THR A 72 22.80 8.59 -27.22
C THR A 72 21.35 9.06 -27.40
N SER A 73 20.38 8.16 -27.22
CA SER A 73 18.96 8.48 -27.36
C SER A 73 18.43 9.43 -26.28
N ILE A 74 18.97 9.33 -25.06
CA ILE A 74 18.68 10.30 -23.98
C ILE A 74 19.27 11.67 -24.31
N CYS A 75 20.52 11.69 -24.79
CA CYS A 75 21.24 12.93 -24.99
C CYS A 75 20.85 13.68 -26.27
N SER A 76 20.34 12.99 -27.30
CA SER A 76 19.89 13.59 -28.56
C SER A 76 18.72 12.84 -29.18
N LYS A 77 17.55 13.48 -29.15
CA LYS A 77 16.31 12.97 -29.75
C LYS A 77 16.40 12.90 -31.29
N SER A 78 17.08 13.84 -31.94
CA SER A 78 17.24 13.83 -33.40
C SER A 78 18.02 12.59 -33.87
N VAL A 79 19.16 12.33 -33.23
CA VAL A 79 20.01 11.17 -33.54
C VAL A 79 19.27 9.86 -33.28
N MET A 80 18.50 9.80 -32.19
CA MET A 80 17.63 8.67 -31.89
C MET A 80 16.65 8.40 -33.04
N ILE A 81 15.95 9.41 -33.53
CA ILE A 81 14.95 9.27 -34.60
C ILE A 81 15.61 8.76 -35.89
N GLU A 82 16.75 9.32 -36.27
CA GLU A 82 17.50 8.91 -37.47
C GLU A 82 17.98 7.46 -37.41
N CYS A 83 18.41 7.00 -36.23
CA CYS A 83 18.97 5.65 -36.06
C CYS A 83 17.96 4.61 -35.57
N ALA A 84 16.75 5.01 -35.16
CA ALA A 84 15.78 4.16 -34.48
C ALA A 84 15.45 2.88 -35.27
N GLN A 85 15.20 2.99 -36.58
CA GLN A 85 14.85 1.84 -37.41
C GLN A 85 15.95 0.78 -37.40
N SER A 86 17.22 1.21 -37.54
CA SER A 86 18.37 0.29 -37.49
C SER A 86 18.54 -0.33 -36.11
N TRP A 87 18.42 0.46 -35.04
CA TRP A 87 18.61 -0.02 -33.68
C TRP A 87 17.51 -0.98 -33.24
N LEU A 88 16.24 -0.66 -33.54
CA LEU A 88 15.09 -1.54 -33.26
C LEU A 88 15.17 -2.84 -34.06
N GLY A 89 15.60 -2.77 -35.32
CA GLY A 89 15.78 -3.93 -36.18
C GLY A 89 16.78 -4.96 -35.65
N ILE A 90 17.72 -4.52 -34.80
CA ILE A 90 18.68 -5.41 -34.11
C ILE A 90 18.17 -5.79 -32.73
N ALA A 91 17.71 -4.81 -31.95
CA ALA A 91 17.36 -4.99 -30.54
C ALA A 91 16.18 -5.95 -30.35
N ILE A 92 15.09 -5.82 -31.14
CA ILE A 92 13.90 -6.67 -30.98
C ILE A 92 14.24 -8.16 -31.22
N PRO A 93 14.91 -8.55 -32.31
CA PRO A 93 15.29 -9.96 -32.52
C PRO A 93 16.20 -10.55 -31.45
N LEU A 94 16.99 -9.76 -30.71
CA LEU A 94 17.81 -10.26 -29.60
C LEU A 94 16.97 -10.91 -28.49
N LEU A 95 15.72 -10.47 -28.30
CA LEU A 95 14.81 -11.02 -27.29
C LEU A 95 14.39 -12.46 -27.58
N SER A 96 14.40 -12.87 -28.84
CA SER A 96 14.08 -14.24 -29.24
C SER A 96 15.32 -15.16 -29.23
N LYS A 97 16.52 -14.60 -29.14
CA LYS A 97 17.79 -15.33 -29.16
C LYS A 97 18.26 -15.66 -27.74
N LYS A 98 19.14 -16.66 -27.63
CA LYS A 98 19.82 -16.99 -26.38
C LYS A 98 20.95 -15.99 -26.13
N GLU A 99 20.60 -14.85 -25.54
CA GLU A 99 21.53 -13.79 -25.16
C GLU A 99 21.71 -13.74 -23.63
N PRO A 100 22.84 -13.18 -23.13
CA PRO A 100 23.01 -12.92 -21.71
C PRO A 100 21.93 -11.96 -21.19
N LEU A 101 21.52 -12.15 -19.92
CA LEU A 101 20.50 -11.33 -19.26
C LEU A 101 20.77 -9.81 -19.34
N PRO A 102 22.00 -9.29 -19.15
CA PRO A 102 22.28 -7.86 -19.29
C PRO A 102 21.97 -7.33 -20.70
N THR A 103 22.26 -8.11 -21.74
CA THR A 103 21.99 -7.75 -23.14
C THR A 103 20.49 -7.70 -23.41
N LEU A 104 19.72 -8.68 -22.91
CA LEU A 104 18.27 -8.69 -23.02
C LEU A 104 17.64 -7.48 -22.33
N LYS A 105 18.05 -7.17 -21.08
CA LYS A 105 17.58 -5.99 -20.35
C LYS A 105 17.91 -4.69 -21.09
N ALA A 106 19.14 -4.54 -21.57
CA ALA A 106 19.57 -3.36 -22.33
C ALA A 106 18.76 -3.18 -23.63
N SER A 107 18.44 -4.28 -24.32
CA SER A 107 17.56 -4.27 -25.49
C SER A 107 16.16 -3.77 -25.15
N ILE A 108 15.53 -4.30 -24.09
CA ILE A 108 14.20 -3.85 -23.66
C ILE A 108 14.22 -2.36 -23.29
N TYR A 109 15.25 -1.90 -22.56
CA TYR A 109 15.37 -0.48 -22.19
C TYR A 109 15.53 0.45 -23.40
N LEU A 110 16.35 0.07 -24.38
CA LEU A 110 16.51 0.84 -25.62
C LEU A 110 15.19 0.91 -26.40
N CYS A 111 14.54 -0.22 -26.65
CA CYS A 111 13.26 -0.26 -27.36
C CYS A 111 12.20 0.58 -26.64
N ARG A 112 12.07 0.43 -25.32
CA ARG A 112 11.13 1.22 -24.51
C ARG A 112 11.39 2.72 -24.62
N LEU A 113 12.65 3.14 -24.56
CA LEU A 113 13.04 4.55 -24.65
C LEU A 113 12.67 5.13 -26.02
N ILE A 114 13.04 4.44 -27.11
CA ILE A 114 12.73 4.86 -28.48
C ILE A 114 11.22 5.01 -28.67
N PHE A 115 10.43 4.01 -28.26
CA PHE A 115 8.98 4.05 -28.39
C PHE A 115 8.31 5.07 -27.45
N SER A 116 8.94 5.50 -26.35
CA SER A 116 8.35 6.48 -25.44
C SER A 116 8.65 7.92 -25.85
N ASN A 117 9.85 8.18 -26.38
CA ASN A 117 10.36 9.54 -26.60
C ASN A 117 9.94 10.19 -27.92
N ALA A 118 9.43 9.42 -28.88
CA ALA A 118 9.00 9.90 -30.19
C ALA A 118 7.48 9.77 -30.41
N THR A 119 6.72 9.77 -29.31
CA THR A 119 5.25 9.71 -29.34
C THR A 119 4.60 11.00 -29.85
N ASP A 120 5.34 12.09 -29.91
CA ASP A 120 4.93 13.40 -30.41
C ASP A 120 5.18 13.61 -31.91
N ILE A 121 5.79 12.64 -32.62
CA ILE A 121 6.14 12.76 -34.04
C ILE A 121 5.30 11.76 -34.86
N PRO A 122 4.20 12.20 -35.52
CA PRO A 122 3.28 11.31 -36.23
C PRO A 122 3.94 10.48 -37.34
N GLU A 123 4.90 11.04 -38.07
CA GLU A 123 5.63 10.34 -39.13
C GLU A 123 6.44 9.17 -38.56
N PHE A 124 7.10 9.40 -37.41
CA PHE A 124 7.83 8.37 -36.69
C PHE A 124 6.89 7.28 -36.19
N GLN A 125 5.73 7.66 -35.64
CA GLN A 125 4.72 6.70 -35.22
C GLN A 125 4.27 5.82 -36.39
N ARG A 126 3.97 6.43 -37.55
CA ARG A 126 3.47 5.71 -38.73
C ARG A 126 4.53 4.78 -39.34
N GLN A 127 5.75 5.27 -39.51
CA GLN A 127 6.79 4.56 -40.25
C GLN A 127 7.57 3.56 -39.37
N ILE A 128 7.80 3.90 -38.10
CA ILE A 128 8.70 3.15 -37.23
C ILE A 128 7.93 2.44 -36.11
N SER A 129 7.10 3.16 -35.35
CA SER A 129 6.47 2.58 -34.15
C SER A 129 5.40 1.56 -34.52
N THR A 130 4.47 1.92 -35.41
CA THR A 130 3.33 1.08 -35.83
C THR A 130 3.74 -0.33 -36.27
N PRO A 131 4.74 -0.52 -37.16
CA PRO A 131 5.16 -1.87 -37.57
C PRO A 131 6.03 -2.63 -36.56
N ASN A 132 6.69 -1.94 -35.60
CA ASN A 132 7.65 -2.57 -34.70
C ASN A 132 7.10 -2.83 -33.29
N VAL A 133 6.15 -2.02 -32.80
CA VAL A 133 5.53 -2.21 -31.47
C VAL A 133 4.87 -3.59 -31.34
N PRO A 134 4.04 -4.09 -32.29
CA PRO A 134 3.48 -5.44 -32.18
C PRO A 134 4.55 -6.52 -32.06
N LYS A 135 5.63 -6.43 -32.84
CA LYS A 135 6.74 -7.40 -32.83
C LYS A 135 7.45 -7.39 -31.48
N PHE A 136 7.68 -6.20 -30.93
CA PHE A 136 8.27 -6.04 -29.61
C PHE A 136 7.36 -6.62 -28.52
N THR A 137 6.07 -6.31 -28.55
CA THR A 137 5.07 -6.85 -27.61
C THR A 137 5.02 -8.37 -27.66
N THR A 138 4.98 -8.98 -28.85
CA THR A 138 5.01 -10.45 -29.00
C THR A 138 6.30 -11.06 -28.43
N ALA A 139 7.46 -10.42 -28.64
CA ALA A 139 8.73 -10.89 -28.08
C ALA A 139 8.76 -10.81 -26.55
N LEU A 140 8.14 -9.77 -25.96
CA LEU A 140 7.99 -9.65 -24.50
C LEU A 140 7.02 -10.69 -23.94
N VAL A 141 5.89 -10.91 -24.60
CA VAL A 141 4.90 -11.97 -24.26
C VAL A 141 5.60 -13.34 -24.23
N HIS A 142 6.36 -13.68 -25.28
CA HIS A 142 7.13 -14.93 -25.33
C HIS A 142 8.16 -15.06 -24.20
N SER A 143 8.78 -13.95 -23.82
CA SER A 143 9.74 -13.92 -22.71
C SER A 143 9.06 -14.11 -21.35
N LEU A 144 7.79 -13.74 -21.22
CA LEU A 144 6.99 -13.93 -20.00
C LEU A 144 6.46 -15.36 -19.88
N GLU A 145 6.13 -15.99 -21.01
CA GLU A 145 5.62 -17.37 -21.06
C GLU A 145 6.70 -18.42 -20.79
N LYS A 146 7.93 -18.15 -21.21
CA LYS A 146 9.07 -19.03 -20.93
C LYS A 146 9.46 -19.01 -19.44
N ASP A 147 10.08 -20.10 -18.98
CA ASP A 147 10.76 -20.17 -17.68
C ASP A 147 12.09 -19.39 -17.72
N VAL A 148 11.97 -18.09 -17.94
CA VAL A 148 13.09 -17.15 -17.95
C VAL A 148 13.32 -16.58 -16.55
N ASP A 149 14.53 -16.06 -16.34
CA ASP A 149 14.94 -15.27 -15.21
C ASP A 149 13.87 -14.25 -14.75
N LEU A 150 13.62 -14.24 -13.45
CA LEU A 150 12.59 -13.41 -12.80
C LEU A 150 12.80 -11.92 -13.07
N GLU A 151 14.04 -11.45 -13.14
CA GLU A 151 14.32 -10.04 -13.39
C GLU A 151 13.95 -9.62 -14.81
N LEU A 152 14.11 -10.51 -15.79
CA LEU A 152 13.65 -10.22 -17.16
C LEU A 152 12.12 -10.08 -17.19
N LYS A 153 11.39 -10.97 -16.50
CA LYS A 153 9.92 -10.89 -16.39
C LYS A 153 9.48 -9.56 -15.77
N LYS A 154 10.14 -9.11 -14.70
CA LYS A 154 9.88 -7.80 -14.08
C LYS A 154 10.07 -6.65 -15.07
N VAL A 155 11.17 -6.66 -15.84
CA VAL A 155 11.46 -5.60 -16.83
C VAL A 155 10.46 -5.64 -18.00
N ALA A 156 10.05 -6.82 -18.45
CA ALA A 156 9.05 -6.98 -19.50
C ALA A 156 7.66 -6.46 -19.06
N LEU A 157 7.18 -6.85 -17.87
CA LEU A 157 5.91 -6.35 -17.32
C LEU A 157 5.89 -4.83 -17.16
N LYS A 158 6.95 -4.25 -16.57
CA LYS A 158 7.10 -2.78 -16.44
C LYS A 158 7.08 -2.09 -17.79
N THR A 159 7.69 -2.71 -18.80
CA THR A 159 7.75 -2.16 -20.16
C THR A 159 6.39 -2.20 -20.83
N LEU A 160 5.67 -3.32 -20.76
CA LEU A 160 4.31 -3.44 -21.30
C LEU A 160 3.34 -2.49 -20.60
N THR A 161 3.42 -2.36 -19.28
CA THR A 161 2.61 -1.42 -18.49
C THR A 161 2.76 0.01 -18.98
N ARG A 162 3.97 0.40 -19.40
CA ARG A 162 4.23 1.73 -19.95
C ARG A 162 3.78 1.87 -21.40
N LEU A 163 3.94 0.84 -22.23
CA LEU A 163 3.66 0.90 -23.67
C LEU A 163 2.18 0.79 -24.02
N VAL A 164 1.39 0.03 -23.25
CA VAL A 164 -0.04 -0.17 -23.55
C VAL A 164 -0.81 1.16 -23.61
N PRO A 165 -0.69 2.09 -22.63
CA PRO A 165 -1.34 3.39 -22.71
C PRO A 165 -0.81 4.29 -23.84
N LEU A 166 0.44 4.12 -24.27
CA LEU A 166 1.04 4.92 -25.36
C LEU A 166 0.55 4.47 -26.73
N TYR A 167 0.29 3.17 -26.90
CA TYR A 167 -0.11 2.58 -28.18
C TYR A 167 -1.36 1.69 -28.03
N PRO A 168 -2.50 2.23 -27.55
CA PRO A 168 -3.67 1.44 -27.18
C PRO A 168 -4.24 0.64 -28.35
N ASN A 169 -4.39 1.28 -29.52
CA ASN A 169 -4.97 0.64 -30.71
C ASN A 169 -4.10 -0.51 -31.24
N ILE A 170 -2.77 -0.36 -31.14
CA ILE A 170 -1.82 -1.36 -31.61
C ILE A 170 -1.86 -2.61 -30.71
N HIS A 171 -2.04 -2.42 -29.40
CA HIS A 171 -2.09 -3.51 -28.43
C HIS A 171 -3.44 -4.25 -28.39
N ARG A 172 -4.46 -3.79 -29.12
CA ARG A 172 -5.79 -4.43 -29.13
C ARG A 172 -5.74 -5.90 -29.53
N ALA A 173 -4.94 -6.25 -30.53
CA ALA A 173 -4.77 -7.65 -30.95
C ALA A 173 -4.03 -8.51 -29.91
N SER A 174 -3.18 -7.90 -29.08
CA SER A 174 -2.42 -8.59 -28.03
C SER A 174 -3.15 -8.67 -26.69
N HIS A 175 -4.32 -8.04 -26.55
CA HIS A 175 -5.07 -8.01 -25.29
C HIS A 175 -5.34 -9.41 -24.71
N PRO A 176 -5.83 -10.41 -25.47
CA PRO A 176 -6.09 -11.75 -24.91
C PRO A 176 -4.82 -12.43 -24.35
N ALA A 177 -3.69 -12.30 -25.05
CA ALA A 177 -2.42 -12.85 -24.61
C ALA A 177 -1.91 -12.17 -23.34
N LEU A 178 -1.98 -10.83 -23.28
CA LEU A 178 -1.58 -10.06 -22.11
C LEU A 178 -2.46 -10.38 -20.89
N SER A 179 -3.78 -10.43 -21.08
CA SER A 179 -4.73 -10.81 -20.04
C SER A 179 -4.47 -12.23 -19.54
N THR A 180 -4.17 -13.17 -20.43
CA THR A 180 -3.86 -14.57 -20.08
C THR A 180 -2.58 -14.66 -19.24
N ILE A 181 -1.53 -13.91 -19.60
CA ILE A 181 -0.30 -13.83 -18.79
C ILE A 181 -0.58 -13.29 -17.40
N VAL A 182 -1.33 -12.19 -17.31
CA VAL A 182 -1.70 -11.57 -16.04
C VAL A 182 -2.47 -12.57 -15.16
N SER A 183 -3.51 -13.20 -15.70
CA SER A 183 -4.28 -14.22 -14.98
C SER A 183 -3.43 -15.44 -14.58
N ARG A 184 -2.52 -15.88 -15.45
CA ARG A 184 -1.60 -17.00 -15.13
C ARG A 184 -0.72 -16.66 -13.93
N ILE A 185 -0.14 -15.46 -13.90
CA ILE A 185 0.68 -14.99 -12.77
C ILE A 185 -0.15 -14.93 -11.48
N PHE A 186 -1.43 -14.61 -11.56
CA PHE A 186 -2.32 -14.57 -10.40
C PHE A 186 -2.73 -15.95 -9.89
N VAL A 187 -2.88 -16.94 -10.78
CA VAL A 187 -3.24 -18.32 -10.41
C VAL A 187 -2.04 -19.05 -9.81
N HIS A 188 -0.84 -18.82 -10.33
CA HIS A 188 0.39 -19.44 -9.84
C HIS A 188 0.95 -18.60 -8.69
N GLY A 189 0.33 -18.73 -7.50
CA GLY A 189 0.68 -17.98 -6.29
C GLY A 189 2.14 -18.15 -5.81
N SER A 190 2.90 -19.08 -6.40
CA SER A 190 4.35 -19.19 -6.25
C SER A 190 5.15 -18.04 -6.88
N ALA A 191 4.51 -17.21 -7.71
CA ALA A 191 5.11 -15.99 -8.22
C ALA A 191 5.36 -15.01 -7.06
N GLY A 192 6.62 -14.69 -6.78
CA GLY A 192 6.97 -13.75 -5.71
C GLY A 192 6.17 -12.45 -5.78
N GLN A 193 5.83 -11.86 -4.62
CA GLN A 193 4.90 -10.72 -4.47
C GLN A 193 5.16 -9.54 -5.44
N GLU A 194 6.42 -9.30 -5.79
CA GLU A 194 6.81 -8.28 -6.76
C GLU A 194 6.25 -8.55 -8.17
N LEU A 195 6.25 -9.81 -8.63
CA LEU A 195 5.75 -10.17 -9.95
C LEU A 195 4.23 -9.99 -10.02
N VAL A 196 3.52 -10.41 -8.96
CA VAL A 196 2.07 -10.20 -8.82
C VAL A 196 1.74 -8.71 -8.87
N ARG A 197 2.52 -7.87 -8.16
CA ARG A 197 2.35 -6.40 -8.22
C ARG A 197 2.50 -5.88 -9.65
N LEU A 198 3.56 -6.27 -10.36
CA LEU A 198 3.78 -5.79 -11.74
C LEU A 198 2.76 -6.33 -12.74
N ALA A 199 2.26 -7.55 -12.54
CA ALA A 199 1.18 -8.10 -13.35
C ALA A 199 -0.14 -7.37 -13.09
N SER A 200 -0.42 -6.99 -11.84
CA SER A 200 -1.55 -6.14 -11.46
C SER A 200 -1.46 -4.74 -12.07
N GLU A 201 -0.28 -4.12 -12.03
CA GLU A 201 -0.03 -2.85 -12.71
C GLU A 201 -0.30 -2.95 -14.23
N LEU A 202 0.18 -4.03 -14.88
CA LEU A 202 -0.12 -4.29 -16.29
C LEU A 202 -1.63 -4.49 -16.52
N GLY A 203 -2.27 -5.35 -15.72
CA GLY A 203 -3.71 -5.62 -15.80
C GLY A 203 -4.54 -4.33 -15.68
N SER A 204 -4.13 -3.43 -14.78
CA SER A 204 -4.80 -2.15 -14.53
C SER A 204 -4.75 -1.16 -15.69
N VAL A 205 -3.89 -1.39 -16.70
CA VAL A 205 -3.80 -0.56 -17.91
C VAL A 205 -4.29 -1.28 -19.18
N LEU A 206 -4.71 -2.54 -19.08
CA LEU A 206 -5.19 -3.27 -20.27
C LEU A 206 -6.52 -2.71 -20.81
N HIS A 207 -7.30 -2.00 -20.00
CA HIS A 207 -8.54 -1.36 -20.47
C HIS A 207 -8.30 -0.33 -21.58
N PHE A 208 -7.11 0.30 -21.63
CA PHE A 208 -6.76 1.24 -22.70
C PHE A 208 -6.84 0.61 -24.10
N THR A 209 -6.66 -0.72 -24.24
CA THR A 209 -6.76 -1.40 -25.54
C THR A 209 -8.17 -1.41 -26.13
N GLY A 210 -9.19 -1.05 -25.35
CA GLY A 210 -10.57 -0.87 -25.81
C GLY A 210 -10.79 0.39 -26.65
N GLY A 211 -9.76 1.24 -26.78
CA GLY A 211 -9.84 2.50 -27.51
C GLY A 211 -10.76 3.52 -26.82
N LYS A 212 -11.17 4.56 -27.54
CA LYS A 212 -11.92 5.69 -26.95
C LYS A 212 -13.27 5.29 -26.34
N VAL A 213 -13.99 4.34 -26.95
CA VAL A 213 -15.35 3.96 -26.54
C VAL A 213 -15.33 2.70 -25.65
N GLY A 214 -14.54 1.69 -26.02
CA GLY A 214 -14.53 0.40 -25.33
C GLY A 214 -13.70 0.38 -24.04
N ALA A 215 -12.83 1.35 -23.80
CA ALA A 215 -11.96 1.32 -22.62
C ALA A 215 -12.73 1.35 -21.30
N ALA A 216 -13.81 2.12 -21.20
CA ALA A 216 -14.64 2.15 -20.00
C ALA A 216 -15.31 0.79 -19.73
N ASN A 217 -15.78 0.12 -20.79
CA ASN A 217 -16.40 -1.20 -20.70
C ASN A 217 -15.39 -2.29 -20.32
N LEU A 218 -14.18 -2.25 -20.89
CA LEU A 218 -13.11 -3.18 -20.50
C LEU A 218 -12.67 -2.96 -19.05
N TRP A 219 -12.53 -1.70 -18.62
CA TRP A 219 -12.20 -1.39 -17.22
C TRP A 219 -13.27 -1.94 -16.28
N ARG A 220 -14.55 -1.72 -16.60
CA ARG A 220 -15.68 -2.24 -15.82
C ARG A 220 -15.67 -3.77 -15.76
N LYS A 221 -15.47 -4.43 -16.90
CA LYS A 221 -15.38 -5.89 -17.01
C LYS A 221 -14.24 -6.44 -16.15
N SER A 222 -13.04 -5.87 -16.25
CA SER A 222 -11.90 -6.29 -15.44
C SER A 222 -12.14 -6.08 -13.95
N LEU A 223 -12.84 -5.00 -13.56
CA LEU A 223 -13.24 -4.77 -12.17
C LEU A 223 -14.22 -5.85 -11.68
N ASP A 224 -15.25 -6.17 -12.48
CA ASP A 224 -16.25 -7.18 -12.13
C ASP A 224 -15.64 -8.57 -12.01
N GLU A 225 -14.80 -8.98 -12.96
CA GLU A 225 -14.07 -10.25 -12.90
C GLU A 225 -13.17 -10.33 -11.66
N SER A 226 -12.48 -9.24 -11.33
CA SER A 226 -11.63 -9.16 -10.14
C SER A 226 -12.45 -9.20 -8.84
N MET A 227 -13.64 -8.58 -8.83
CA MET A 227 -14.56 -8.66 -7.68
C MET A 227 -15.07 -10.08 -7.48
N VAL A 228 -15.52 -10.75 -8.54
CA VAL A 228 -15.98 -12.15 -8.47
C VAL A 228 -14.84 -13.04 -7.95
N SER A 229 -13.64 -12.89 -8.50
CA SER A 229 -12.45 -13.62 -8.03
C SER A 229 -12.15 -13.35 -6.56
N ALA A 230 -12.23 -12.10 -6.11
CA ALA A 230 -12.00 -11.74 -4.70
C ALA A 230 -13.06 -12.37 -3.77
N TRP A 231 -14.33 -12.37 -4.16
CA TRP A 231 -15.39 -13.03 -3.38
C TRP A 231 -15.19 -14.54 -3.31
N THR A 232 -14.93 -15.20 -4.44
CA THR A 232 -14.65 -16.64 -4.47
C THR A 232 -13.45 -17.00 -3.60
N ALA A 233 -12.37 -16.22 -3.68
CA ALA A 233 -11.18 -16.42 -2.86
C ALA A 233 -11.45 -16.17 -1.37
N PHE A 234 -12.22 -15.12 -1.03
CA PHE A 234 -12.61 -14.83 0.35
C PHE A 234 -13.43 -15.96 0.96
N VAL A 235 -14.43 -16.48 0.23
CA VAL A 235 -15.21 -17.64 0.65
C VAL A 235 -14.34 -18.90 0.75
N GLY A 236 -13.40 -19.09 -0.18
CA GLY A 236 -12.44 -20.20 -0.14
C GLY A 236 -11.44 -20.14 1.02
N VAL A 237 -11.24 -18.99 1.66
CA VAL A 237 -10.45 -18.86 2.89
C VAL A 237 -11.28 -19.24 4.14
N ARG A 238 -12.61 -19.20 4.07
CA ARG A 238 -13.53 -19.43 5.21
C ARG A 238 -14.41 -20.65 4.95
N THR A 239 -13.78 -21.79 4.73
CA THR A 239 -14.46 -23.06 4.41
C THR A 239 -15.21 -23.64 5.59
N THR A 240 -14.83 -23.28 6.81
CA THR A 240 -15.39 -23.80 8.06
C THR A 240 -16.58 -23.00 8.59
N VAL A 241 -16.82 -21.80 8.05
CA VAL A 241 -17.88 -20.90 8.50
C VAL A 241 -19.07 -21.03 7.56
N PRO A 242 -20.28 -21.34 8.05
CA PRO A 242 -21.46 -21.38 7.20
C PRO A 242 -21.75 -20.01 6.59
N ASP A 243 -22.24 -20.00 5.36
CA ASP A 243 -22.72 -18.79 4.70
C ASP A 243 -23.96 -18.21 5.42
N GLU A 244 -24.46 -17.07 4.96
CA GLU A 244 -25.68 -16.44 5.53
C GLU A 244 -26.92 -17.35 5.46
N ASN A 245 -26.89 -18.38 4.62
CA ASN A 245 -27.96 -19.37 4.47
C ASN A 245 -27.70 -20.64 5.30
N GLY A 246 -26.68 -20.66 6.16
CA GLY A 246 -26.31 -21.82 6.96
C GLY A 246 -25.60 -22.93 6.17
N ARG A 247 -25.27 -22.69 4.89
CA ARG A 247 -24.62 -23.68 4.02
C ARG A 247 -23.11 -23.51 4.11
N LEU A 248 -22.41 -24.60 4.40
CA LEU A 248 -20.96 -24.61 4.27
C LEU A 248 -20.59 -24.39 2.79
N PRO A 249 -19.62 -23.52 2.49
CA PRO A 249 -19.12 -23.36 1.14
C PRO A 249 -18.70 -24.71 0.58
N GLN A 250 -19.42 -25.21 -0.42
CA GLN A 250 -19.08 -26.47 -1.05
C GLN A 250 -17.81 -26.25 -1.88
N MET A 251 -16.66 -26.63 -1.32
CA MET A 251 -15.39 -26.58 -2.05
C MET A 251 -15.53 -27.45 -3.30
N GLN A 252 -15.51 -26.81 -4.47
CA GLN A 252 -15.52 -27.50 -5.76
C GLN A 252 -14.15 -28.15 -6.10
N LEU A 253 -13.23 -28.25 -5.14
CA LEU A 253 -11.90 -28.78 -5.38
C LEU A 253 -11.86 -30.30 -5.15
N LEU A 254 -11.94 -31.00 -6.28
CA LEU A 254 -11.46 -32.36 -6.46
C LEU A 254 -10.00 -32.46 -5.96
N HIS A 255 -9.77 -33.26 -4.91
CA HIS A 255 -8.47 -33.84 -4.51
C HIS A 255 -7.38 -32.98 -3.83
N GLU A 256 -7.60 -31.71 -3.46
CA GLU A 256 -6.58 -30.92 -2.74
C GLU A 256 -6.74 -30.95 -1.21
N GLU A 257 -5.63 -30.96 -0.47
CA GLU A 257 -5.65 -30.86 1.00
C GLU A 257 -6.22 -29.49 1.44
N PRO A 258 -7.13 -29.44 2.44
CA PRO A 258 -7.80 -28.20 2.86
C PRO A 258 -6.86 -27.04 3.19
N ILE A 259 -5.72 -27.33 3.84
CA ILE A 259 -4.71 -26.32 4.24
C ILE A 259 -4.09 -25.64 3.00
N THR A 260 -3.76 -26.44 1.98
CA THR A 260 -3.23 -25.93 0.71
C THR A 260 -4.26 -25.05 0.01
N SER A 261 -5.54 -25.43 0.07
CA SER A 261 -6.62 -24.66 -0.52
C SER A 261 -6.85 -23.31 0.18
N VAL A 262 -6.81 -23.27 1.51
CA VAL A 262 -6.89 -22.01 2.29
C VAL A 262 -5.71 -21.09 1.93
N THR A 263 -4.50 -21.66 1.84
CA THR A 263 -3.28 -20.91 1.46
C THR A 263 -3.36 -20.34 0.05
N LEU A 264 -3.82 -21.14 -0.92
CA LEU A 264 -4.02 -20.69 -2.29
C LEU A 264 -5.13 -19.63 -2.39
N SER A 265 -6.19 -19.79 -1.59
CA SER A 265 -7.31 -18.85 -1.56
C SER A 265 -6.91 -17.50 -0.96
N ILE A 266 -6.05 -17.47 0.07
CA ILE A 266 -5.56 -16.20 0.62
C ILE A 266 -4.63 -15.47 -0.37
N GLU A 267 -3.78 -16.19 -1.10
CA GLU A 267 -2.93 -15.61 -2.15
C GLU A 267 -3.75 -15.04 -3.31
N ARG A 268 -4.79 -15.75 -3.73
CA ARG A 268 -5.75 -15.27 -4.73
C ARG A 268 -6.50 -14.05 -4.22
N LEU A 269 -6.96 -14.06 -2.97
CA LEU A 269 -7.64 -12.90 -2.37
C LEU A 269 -6.73 -11.67 -2.35
N TYR A 270 -5.47 -11.84 -1.93
CA TYR A 270 -4.47 -10.78 -1.96
C TYR A 270 -4.28 -10.19 -3.35
N THR A 271 -4.15 -11.07 -4.33
CA THR A 271 -3.95 -10.68 -5.72
C THR A 271 -5.15 -9.94 -6.28
N SER A 272 -6.37 -10.45 -6.07
CA SER A 272 -7.59 -9.82 -6.56
C SER A 272 -7.84 -8.47 -5.90
N ILE A 273 -7.56 -8.33 -4.60
CA ILE A 273 -7.64 -7.03 -3.91
C ILE A 273 -6.58 -6.05 -4.42
N GLN A 274 -5.37 -6.52 -4.75
CA GLN A 274 -4.33 -5.70 -5.37
C GLN A 274 -4.78 -5.19 -6.75
N VAL A 275 -5.37 -6.05 -7.59
CA VAL A 275 -5.90 -5.67 -8.91
C VAL A 275 -7.02 -4.66 -8.80
N LEU A 276 -7.97 -4.86 -7.88
CA LEU A 276 -9.03 -3.89 -7.60
C LEU A 276 -8.44 -2.54 -7.19
N CYS A 277 -7.44 -2.53 -6.30
CA CYS A 277 -6.77 -1.31 -5.87
C CYS A 277 -6.04 -0.59 -7.01
N ASP A 278 -5.39 -1.32 -7.91
CA ASP A 278 -4.64 -0.74 -9.03
C ASP A 278 -5.58 -0.24 -10.13
N LEU A 279 -6.66 -0.97 -10.43
CA LEU A 279 -7.73 -0.52 -11.34
C LEU A 279 -8.35 0.79 -10.87
N LEU A 280 -8.64 0.92 -9.57
CA LEU A 280 -9.19 2.15 -8.97
C LEU A 280 -8.22 3.34 -9.01
N GLN A 281 -6.91 3.10 -9.09
CA GLN A 281 -5.89 4.15 -9.20
C GLN A 281 -5.49 4.44 -10.65
N SER A 282 -5.88 3.57 -11.58
CA SER A 282 -5.48 3.67 -12.98
C SER A 282 -6.19 4.86 -13.64
N PRO A 283 -5.47 5.71 -14.37
CA PRO A 283 -6.09 6.83 -15.08
C PRO A 283 -7.05 6.31 -16.16
N THR A 284 -8.17 7.00 -16.33
CA THR A 284 -9.16 6.72 -17.37
C THR A 284 -9.34 7.97 -18.23
N GLN A 285 -9.50 7.79 -19.55
CA GLN A 285 -9.73 8.91 -20.47
C GLN A 285 -11.17 9.42 -20.41
N ARG A 286 -12.08 8.59 -19.91
CA ARG A 286 -13.51 8.86 -19.79
C ARG A 286 -13.99 8.41 -18.41
N PRO A 287 -15.04 9.04 -17.86
CA PRO A 287 -15.68 8.58 -16.64
C PRO A 287 -16.06 7.09 -16.75
N VAL A 288 -15.83 6.34 -15.67
CA VAL A 288 -16.19 4.93 -15.56
C VAL A 288 -17.22 4.74 -14.45
N GLN A 289 -18.08 3.74 -14.60
CA GLN A 289 -19.06 3.39 -13.59
C GLN A 289 -18.41 2.49 -12.53
N VAL A 290 -18.43 2.92 -11.27
CA VAL A 290 -17.84 2.18 -10.15
C VAL A 290 -18.97 1.60 -9.28
N PRO A 291 -19.02 0.27 -9.06
CA PRO A 291 -20.02 -0.38 -8.21
C PRO A 291 -19.67 -0.21 -6.73
N VAL A 292 -19.76 1.02 -6.23
CA VAL A 292 -19.32 1.38 -4.87
C VAL A 292 -19.95 0.48 -3.81
N GLY A 293 -21.25 0.19 -3.93
CA GLY A 293 -21.97 -0.69 -2.99
C GLY A 293 -21.36 -2.09 -2.89
N SER A 294 -21.05 -2.73 -4.02
CA SER A 294 -20.46 -4.07 -4.06
C SER A 294 -19.04 -4.11 -3.48
N LEU A 295 -18.22 -3.09 -3.80
CA LEU A 295 -16.86 -2.95 -3.30
C LEU A 295 -16.83 -2.71 -1.79
N VAL A 296 -17.71 -1.84 -1.30
CA VAL A 296 -17.90 -1.59 0.14
C VAL A 296 -18.43 -2.83 0.84
N ASN A 297 -19.34 -3.58 0.22
CA ASN A 297 -19.85 -4.83 0.80
C ASN A 297 -18.73 -5.86 0.99
N LEU A 298 -17.89 -6.06 -0.03
CA LEU A 298 -16.71 -6.94 0.07
C LEU A 298 -15.79 -6.50 1.20
N ALA A 299 -15.40 -5.22 1.23
CA ALA A 299 -14.55 -4.69 2.28
C ALA A 299 -15.19 -4.82 3.68
N SER A 300 -16.51 -4.63 3.79
CA SER A 300 -17.27 -4.78 5.03
C SER A 300 -17.27 -6.24 5.51
N LYS A 301 -17.47 -7.21 4.61
CA LYS A 301 -17.43 -8.64 4.98
C LYS A 301 -16.04 -9.07 5.41
N MET A 302 -15.00 -8.61 4.72
CA MET A 302 -13.62 -8.91 5.10
C MET A 302 -13.23 -8.30 6.45
N ILE A 303 -13.66 -7.08 6.75
CA ILE A 303 -13.35 -6.43 8.05
C ILE A 303 -14.15 -7.02 9.20
N LEU A 304 -15.34 -7.57 8.94
CA LEU A 304 -16.21 -8.16 9.97
C LEU A 304 -15.76 -9.55 10.42
N VAL A 305 -14.76 -10.16 9.78
CA VAL A 305 -14.21 -11.44 10.22
C VAL A 305 -13.58 -11.28 11.61
N THR A 306 -13.98 -12.09 12.58
CA THR A 306 -13.49 -12.08 13.96
C THR A 306 -12.73 -13.37 14.30
N VAL A 307 -11.81 -13.28 15.26
CA VAL A 307 -11.04 -14.42 15.78
C VAL A 307 -11.84 -15.16 16.87
N ASP A 308 -12.78 -14.48 17.53
CA ASP A 308 -13.50 -14.95 18.72
C ASP A 308 -14.65 -15.92 18.42
N ASP A 309 -14.79 -16.35 17.17
CA ASP A 309 -15.81 -17.33 16.78
C ASP A 309 -15.44 -18.69 17.41
N GLU A 310 -16.36 -19.32 18.14
CA GLU A 310 -16.12 -20.66 18.66
C GLU A 310 -15.98 -21.66 17.50
N PRO A 311 -14.98 -22.57 17.51
CA PRO A 311 -14.82 -23.54 16.45
C PRO A 311 -16.04 -24.46 16.42
N PRO A 312 -16.70 -24.63 15.26
CA PRO A 312 -17.83 -25.54 15.15
C PRO A 312 -17.40 -26.97 15.46
N ALA A 313 -18.24 -27.71 16.21
CA ALA A 313 -17.89 -29.01 16.81
C ALA A 313 -17.43 -30.10 15.81
N ASN A 314 -17.75 -29.95 14.52
CA ASN A 314 -17.47 -30.93 13.47
C ASN A 314 -16.34 -30.53 12.51
N VAL A 315 -15.58 -29.47 12.83
CA VAL A 315 -14.50 -28.96 11.96
C VAL A 315 -13.13 -29.40 12.45
N ASP A 316 -12.25 -29.73 11.50
CA ASP A 316 -10.85 -30.03 11.78
C ASP A 316 -10.16 -28.82 12.45
N PRO A 317 -9.64 -28.97 13.68
CA PRO A 317 -8.95 -27.89 14.39
C PRO A 317 -7.77 -27.30 13.63
N ILE A 318 -7.08 -28.08 12.79
CA ILE A 318 -5.91 -27.61 12.03
C ILE A 318 -6.35 -26.66 10.93
N VAL A 319 -7.44 -26.97 10.23
CA VAL A 319 -8.03 -26.10 9.20
C VAL A 319 -8.53 -24.82 9.87
N TRP A 320 -9.27 -24.93 10.97
CA TRP A 320 -9.73 -23.76 11.74
C TRP A 320 -8.58 -22.85 12.18
N ALA A 321 -7.51 -23.43 12.74
CA ALA A 321 -6.32 -22.67 13.15
C ALA A 321 -5.66 -21.96 11.96
N THR A 322 -5.59 -22.63 10.80
CA THR A 322 -5.07 -22.05 9.57
C THR A 322 -5.93 -20.87 9.10
N GLU A 323 -7.26 -21.04 9.02
CA GLU A 323 -8.19 -19.97 8.64
C GLU A 323 -8.12 -18.78 9.61
N THR A 324 -7.99 -19.06 10.90
CA THR A 324 -7.87 -18.03 11.94
C THR A 324 -6.55 -17.26 11.82
N SER A 325 -5.46 -17.96 11.51
CA SER A 325 -4.13 -17.35 11.38
C SER A 325 -4.03 -16.32 10.25
N VAL A 326 -4.87 -16.44 9.21
CA VAL A 326 -4.86 -15.52 8.05
C VAL A 326 -5.76 -14.29 8.24
N ILE A 327 -6.59 -14.25 9.28
CA ILE A 327 -7.54 -13.15 9.54
C ILE A 327 -6.87 -11.76 9.57
N PRO A 328 -5.73 -11.54 10.26
CA PRO A 328 -5.06 -10.23 10.22
C PRO A 328 -4.63 -9.81 8.81
N GLY A 329 -4.29 -10.78 7.95
CA GLY A 329 -4.04 -10.57 6.53
C GLY A 329 -5.28 -10.07 5.79
N ILE A 330 -6.45 -10.68 6.07
CA ILE A 330 -7.75 -10.27 5.54
C ILE A 330 -8.08 -8.83 5.95
N TRP A 331 -7.94 -8.48 7.23
CA TRP A 331 -8.17 -7.12 7.73
C TRP A 331 -7.27 -6.09 7.03
N LYS A 332 -5.99 -6.41 6.87
CA LYS A 332 -5.03 -5.55 6.16
C LYS A 332 -5.46 -5.31 4.71
N MET A 333 -5.93 -6.34 4.02
CA MET A 333 -6.44 -6.23 2.64
C MET A 333 -7.73 -5.39 2.57
N ALA A 334 -8.66 -5.59 3.51
CA ALA A 334 -9.89 -4.80 3.62
C ALA A 334 -9.58 -3.32 3.86
N CYS A 335 -8.73 -3.01 4.84
CA CYS A 335 -8.31 -1.64 5.14
C CYS A 335 -7.61 -0.97 3.95
N LYS A 336 -6.78 -1.72 3.21
CA LYS A 336 -6.15 -1.24 1.99
C LYS A 336 -7.18 -0.90 0.92
N LEU A 337 -8.16 -1.77 0.68
CA LEU A 337 -9.25 -1.52 -0.26
C LEU A 337 -10.07 -0.29 0.16
N ILE A 338 -10.47 -0.18 1.42
CA ILE A 338 -11.18 0.99 1.98
C ILE A 338 -10.38 2.26 1.75
N THR A 339 -9.08 2.24 2.05
CA THR A 339 -8.19 3.39 1.85
C THR A 339 -8.17 3.83 0.38
N ARG A 340 -8.06 2.89 -0.56
CA ARG A 340 -8.02 3.20 -2.00
C ARG A 340 -9.35 3.68 -2.53
N LEU A 341 -10.45 3.04 -2.15
CA LEU A 341 -11.81 3.48 -2.48
C LEU A 341 -12.04 4.91 -2.00
N THR A 342 -11.70 5.19 -0.75
CA THR A 342 -11.93 6.51 -0.16
C THR A 342 -11.08 7.59 -0.82
N LYS A 343 -9.81 7.32 -1.12
CA LYS A 343 -8.95 8.27 -1.84
C LYS A 343 -9.40 8.53 -3.28
N CYS A 344 -9.95 7.51 -3.96
CA CYS A 344 -10.41 7.62 -5.34
C CYS A 344 -11.78 8.30 -5.45
N LEU A 345 -12.73 7.88 -4.60
CA LEU A 345 -14.13 8.29 -4.67
C LEU A 345 -14.45 9.51 -3.79
N GLY A 346 -13.60 9.83 -2.82
CA GLY A 346 -13.76 10.94 -1.89
C GLY A 346 -15.13 10.95 -1.22
N ARG A 347 -15.86 12.05 -1.43
CA ARG A 347 -17.17 12.29 -0.83
C ARG A 347 -18.24 11.24 -1.19
N HIS A 348 -18.11 10.52 -2.29
CA HIS A 348 -19.05 9.44 -2.64
C HIS A 348 -19.00 8.26 -1.67
N MET A 349 -17.95 8.15 -0.84
CA MET A 349 -17.87 7.14 0.23
C MET A 349 -18.58 7.57 1.52
N SER A 350 -19.02 8.82 1.63
CA SER A 350 -19.64 9.35 2.86
C SER A 350 -20.82 8.52 3.39
N PRO A 351 -21.75 8.01 2.54
CA PRO A 351 -22.88 7.20 3.03
C PRO A 351 -22.46 5.90 3.74
N TYR A 352 -21.26 5.40 3.47
CA TYR A 352 -20.72 4.16 4.05
C TYR A 352 -19.72 4.40 5.17
N SER A 353 -19.23 5.64 5.31
CA SER A 353 -18.11 6.00 6.20
C SER A 353 -18.38 5.67 7.66
N SER A 354 -19.53 6.08 8.21
CA SER A 354 -19.95 5.79 9.57
C SER A 354 -19.94 4.30 9.91
N ARG A 355 -20.47 3.47 9.00
CA ARG A 355 -20.53 2.02 9.18
C ARG A 355 -19.13 1.40 9.15
N LEU A 356 -18.31 1.77 8.17
CA LEU A 356 -16.93 1.29 8.07
C LEU A 356 -16.09 1.71 9.27
N LEU A 357 -16.21 2.96 9.71
CA LEU A 357 -15.56 3.46 10.92
C LEU A 357 -16.01 2.67 12.16
N SER A 358 -17.29 2.33 12.29
CA SER A 358 -17.78 1.54 13.42
C SER A 358 -17.11 0.16 13.51
N TYR A 359 -16.90 -0.51 12.38
CA TYR A 359 -16.21 -1.80 12.32
C TYR A 359 -14.72 -1.65 12.65
N ILE A 360 -14.06 -0.61 12.13
CA ILE A 360 -12.65 -0.37 12.39
C ILE A 360 -12.41 0.01 13.87
N VAL A 361 -13.26 0.85 14.45
CA VAL A 361 -13.17 1.25 15.87
C VAL A 361 -13.35 0.05 16.78
N PHE A 362 -14.28 -0.86 16.46
CA PHE A 362 -14.42 -2.13 17.18
C PHE A 362 -13.10 -2.90 17.24
N HIS A 363 -12.39 -3.06 16.12
CA HIS A 363 -11.10 -3.75 16.10
C HIS A 363 -9.98 -3.01 16.84
N LEU A 364 -9.93 -1.68 16.73
CA LEU A 364 -8.94 -0.88 17.44
C LEU A 364 -9.10 -0.96 18.97
N GLU A 365 -10.32 -1.23 19.47
CA GLU A 365 -10.58 -1.43 20.90
C GLU A 365 -10.08 -2.78 21.45
N GLN A 366 -9.82 -3.78 20.60
CA GLN A 366 -9.43 -5.14 21.01
C GLN A 366 -7.94 -5.30 21.39
N ASN A 367 -7.22 -4.20 21.67
CA ASN A 367 -5.78 -4.21 22.01
C ASN A 367 -4.91 -5.03 21.04
N LEU A 368 -5.11 -4.83 19.74
CA LEU A 368 -4.36 -5.53 18.70
C LEU A 368 -2.87 -5.17 18.69
N PRO A 369 -1.97 -6.03 18.20
CA PRO A 369 -0.57 -5.67 17.97
C PRO A 369 -0.44 -4.46 17.03
N SER A 370 0.55 -3.59 17.25
CA SER A 370 0.75 -2.35 16.48
C SER A 370 0.84 -2.58 14.96
N SER A 371 1.46 -3.69 14.55
CA SER A 371 1.55 -4.08 13.13
C SER A 371 0.17 -4.30 12.48
N GLN A 372 -0.82 -4.73 13.25
CA GLN A 372 -2.21 -4.92 12.83
C GLN A 372 -3.04 -3.64 12.96
N GLN A 373 -2.71 -2.75 13.91
CA GLN A 373 -3.39 -1.46 14.07
C GLN A 373 -3.11 -0.49 12.90
N ILE A 374 -1.90 -0.49 12.33
CA ILE A 374 -1.49 0.46 11.28
C ILE A 374 -2.48 0.48 10.07
N PRO A 375 -2.88 -0.67 9.48
CA PRO A 375 -3.88 -0.68 8.42
C PRO A 375 -5.20 -0.01 8.80
N PHE A 376 -5.71 -0.28 10.00
CA PHE A 376 -6.95 0.32 10.51
C PHE A 376 -6.82 1.83 10.64
N LEU A 377 -5.76 2.32 11.27
CA LEU A 377 -5.50 3.75 11.44
C LEU A 377 -5.37 4.48 10.10
N LYS A 378 -4.71 3.86 9.10
CA LYS A 378 -4.62 4.40 7.73
C LYS A 378 -5.98 4.48 7.04
N ALA A 379 -6.84 3.47 7.23
CA ALA A 379 -8.19 3.48 6.69
C ALA A 379 -9.07 4.55 7.36
N VAL A 380 -8.98 4.69 8.69
CA VAL A 380 -9.66 5.76 9.44
C VAL A 380 -9.20 7.12 8.97
N HIS A 381 -7.89 7.35 8.87
CA HIS A 381 -7.34 8.61 8.35
C HIS A 381 -7.90 8.92 6.96
N ALA A 382 -7.94 7.94 6.05
CA ALA A 382 -8.51 8.15 4.73
C ALA A 382 -10.01 8.49 4.79
N LEU A 383 -10.80 7.80 5.60
CA LEU A 383 -12.22 8.08 5.80
C LEU A 383 -12.44 9.50 6.33
N LEU A 384 -11.70 9.92 7.35
CA LEU A 384 -11.83 11.26 7.94
C LEU A 384 -11.32 12.37 7.02
N ALA A 385 -10.27 12.13 6.23
CA ALA A 385 -9.67 13.15 5.37
C ALA A 385 -10.47 13.42 4.08
N TYR A 386 -11.16 12.40 3.54
CA TYR A 386 -11.75 12.48 2.20
C TYR A 386 -13.29 12.36 2.18
N CYS A 387 -13.93 11.87 3.25
CA CYS A 387 -15.40 11.87 3.39
C CYS A 387 -15.90 13.14 4.11
N HIS A 388 -17.21 13.36 4.11
CA HIS A 388 -17.81 14.35 5.00
C HIS A 388 -17.69 13.92 6.47
N PRO A 389 -17.63 14.88 7.42
CA PRO A 389 -17.66 14.59 8.84
C PRO A 389 -18.84 13.68 9.21
N THR A 390 -18.57 12.67 10.05
CA THR A 390 -19.61 11.74 10.51
C THR A 390 -20.36 12.31 11.69
N HIS A 391 -21.67 12.51 11.56
CA HIS A 391 -22.57 13.01 12.62
C HIS A 391 -22.82 12.01 13.77
N LEU A 392 -21.85 11.14 14.09
CA LEU A 392 -21.95 10.12 15.13
C LEU A 392 -20.95 10.41 16.24
N PRO A 393 -21.32 11.26 17.22
CA PRO A 393 -20.39 11.73 18.24
C PRO A 393 -19.87 10.62 19.15
N SER A 394 -20.65 9.55 19.34
CA SER A 394 -20.23 8.37 20.10
C SER A 394 -19.06 7.64 19.46
N LEU A 395 -19.01 7.60 18.12
CA LEU A 395 -17.96 6.91 17.38
C LEU A 395 -16.64 7.68 17.43
N SER A 396 -16.70 9.00 17.20
CA SER A 396 -15.54 9.89 17.36
C SER A 396 -15.01 9.84 18.79
N SER A 397 -15.90 9.78 19.79
CA SER A 397 -15.51 9.70 21.19
C SER A 397 -14.82 8.39 21.54
N ARG A 398 -15.36 7.25 21.08
CA ARG A 398 -14.70 5.94 21.24
C ARG A 398 -13.33 5.90 20.58
N LEU A 399 -13.25 6.38 19.34
CA LEU A 399 -11.99 6.42 18.60
C LEU A 399 -10.95 7.30 19.32
N ILE A 400 -11.29 8.51 19.76
CA ILE A 400 -10.36 9.36 20.52
C ILE A 400 -9.90 8.64 21.79
N LYS A 401 -10.80 7.98 22.54
CA LYS A 401 -10.41 7.24 23.75
C LYS A 401 -9.38 6.16 23.45
N THR A 402 -9.60 5.38 22.39
CA THR A 402 -8.68 4.33 21.92
C THR A 402 -7.34 4.89 21.43
N LEU A 403 -7.32 6.07 20.81
CA LEU A 403 -6.06 6.71 20.39
C LEU A 403 -5.29 7.30 21.57
N LEU A 404 -6.01 7.88 22.54
CA LEU A 404 -5.43 8.47 23.74
C LEU A 404 -4.79 7.41 24.63
N SER A 405 -5.39 6.23 24.78
CA SER A 405 -4.78 5.15 25.59
C SER A 405 -3.39 4.77 25.06
N GLY A 406 -3.19 4.73 23.74
CA GLY A 406 -1.88 4.51 23.13
C GLY A 406 -0.90 5.66 23.33
N LEU A 407 -1.35 6.91 23.21
CA LEU A 407 -0.52 8.10 23.41
C LEU A 407 -0.10 8.30 24.87
N THR A 408 -0.95 7.92 25.80
CA THR A 408 -0.68 8.08 27.24
C THR A 408 0.44 7.18 27.75
N LEU A 409 0.80 6.11 27.02
CA LEU A 409 1.96 5.27 27.33
C LEU A 409 3.30 6.01 27.25
N ILE A 410 3.34 7.15 26.56
CA ILE A 410 4.55 7.98 26.41
C ILE A 410 4.67 8.98 27.55
N LEU A 411 3.56 9.32 28.22
CA LEU A 411 3.59 10.31 29.28
C LEU A 411 4.45 9.77 30.44
N PRO A 412 5.33 10.61 31.01
CA PRO A 412 6.14 10.18 32.15
C PRO A 412 5.23 9.81 33.32
N ASN A 413 5.38 8.59 33.85
CA ASN A 413 4.66 8.18 35.04
C ASN A 413 5.03 9.11 36.19
N GLN A 414 4.03 9.80 36.74
CA GLN A 414 4.21 10.82 37.78
C GLN A 414 4.91 10.26 39.03
N THR A 415 4.85 8.95 39.23
CA THR A 415 5.55 8.20 40.31
C THR A 415 7.06 8.25 40.20
N ASP A 416 7.62 8.29 38.99
CA ASP A 416 9.08 8.33 38.79
C ASP A 416 9.64 9.71 39.16
N ILE A 417 8.85 10.76 38.93
CA ILE A 417 9.20 12.15 39.26
C ILE A 417 9.14 12.35 40.79
N GLN A 418 8.11 11.85 41.47
CA GLN A 418 7.97 12.01 42.93
C GLN A 418 9.04 11.25 43.74
N ASN A 419 9.45 10.06 43.30
CA ASN A 419 10.52 9.32 43.98
C ASN A 419 11.87 10.05 43.91
N SER A 420 12.14 10.80 42.84
CA SER A 420 13.35 11.62 42.72
C SER A 420 13.38 12.83 43.67
N ILE A 421 12.22 13.45 43.93
CA ILE A 421 12.12 14.65 44.78
C ILE A 421 12.12 14.30 46.28
N THR A 422 11.51 13.17 46.66
CA THR A 422 11.38 12.78 48.08
C THR A 422 12.70 12.28 48.68
N GLN A 423 13.60 11.73 47.87
CA GLN A 423 14.95 11.34 48.33
C GLN A 423 15.91 12.54 48.52
N ALA A 424 15.65 13.69 47.88
CA ALA A 424 16.50 14.87 48.01
C ALA A 424 16.30 15.63 49.34
N ASN A 425 15.17 15.45 50.04
CA ASN A 425 14.83 16.22 51.24
C ASN A 425 14.76 15.40 52.55
N GLY A 426 15.18 14.13 52.54
CA GLY A 426 15.13 13.24 53.69
C GLY A 426 16.35 13.26 54.63
N SER A 427 16.84 14.43 55.07
CA SER A 427 17.84 14.49 56.15
C SER A 427 17.15 14.65 57.51
N GLY A 428 17.00 13.58 58.30
CA GLY A 428 16.35 13.72 59.61
C GLY A 428 16.19 12.49 60.50
N LYS A 429 17.30 12.03 61.10
CA LYS A 429 17.43 11.40 62.44
C LYS A 429 16.66 10.09 62.75
N GLY A 430 17.40 8.98 62.88
CA GLY A 430 16.88 7.75 63.51
C GLY A 430 17.86 6.58 63.71
N LYS A 431 18.80 6.72 64.66
CA LYS A 431 19.47 5.68 65.50
C LYS A 431 19.94 4.32 64.90
N LYS A 432 21.28 4.21 64.87
CA LYS A 432 22.15 3.06 65.25
C LYS A 432 21.57 1.64 65.11
N GLY A 433 21.97 0.96 64.03
CA GLY A 433 21.95 -0.51 63.91
C GLY A 433 23.08 -0.98 62.98
N LYS A 434 24.22 -1.32 63.56
CA LYS A 434 25.46 -1.73 62.87
C LYS A 434 25.43 -3.24 62.63
N LYS A 435 25.30 -3.71 61.38
CA LYS A 435 26.01 -4.91 60.85
C LYS A 435 25.75 -5.16 59.36
N LYS A 436 26.81 -4.94 58.57
CA LYS A 436 27.24 -5.64 57.34
C LYS A 436 26.15 -6.33 56.50
N ALA A 437 25.70 -5.63 55.45
CA ALA A 437 25.69 -6.18 54.10
C ALA A 437 26.15 -5.06 53.18
N ARG A 438 27.26 -5.29 52.47
CA ARG A 438 27.85 -4.35 51.52
C ARG A 438 27.05 -4.45 50.23
N THR A 439 25.78 -4.07 50.27
CA THR A 439 24.92 -3.97 49.10
C THR A 439 25.23 -2.61 48.48
N TYR A 440 25.72 -2.65 47.25
CA TYR A 440 26.13 -1.48 46.48
C TYR A 440 24.89 -0.63 46.20
N GLU A 441 24.71 0.46 46.95
CA GLU A 441 23.56 1.39 46.92
C GLU A 441 23.48 2.23 45.62
N GLY A 442 24.19 1.81 44.57
CA GLY A 442 24.22 2.44 43.26
C GLY A 442 23.60 1.61 42.13
N ASP A 443 23.08 0.40 42.39
CA ASP A 443 22.57 -0.50 41.34
C ASP A 443 21.06 -0.35 41.08
N GLU A 444 20.30 0.28 42.00
CA GLU A 444 18.87 0.52 41.82
C GLU A 444 18.57 1.75 40.94
N LEU A 445 19.50 2.70 40.84
CA LEU A 445 19.43 3.83 39.90
C LEU A 445 19.63 3.42 38.43
N PHE A 446 20.11 2.20 38.17
CA PHE A 446 20.24 1.61 36.82
C PHE A 446 19.23 0.49 36.55
N ARG A 447 18.37 0.14 37.53
CA ARG A 447 17.37 -0.93 37.43
C ARG A 447 15.92 -0.44 37.33
N ALA A 448 15.69 0.86 37.14
CA ALA A 448 14.55 1.26 36.33
C ALA A 448 14.87 0.85 34.89
N SER A 449 14.66 -0.42 34.55
CA SER A 449 14.56 -0.87 33.17
C SER A 449 13.40 -0.10 32.57
N SER A 450 13.67 1.10 32.05
CA SER A 450 12.73 1.87 31.28
C SER A 450 12.44 1.02 30.06
N ASP A 451 11.39 0.22 30.14
CA ASP A 451 10.91 -0.54 29.00
C ASP A 451 10.72 0.47 27.87
N VAL A 452 11.40 0.20 26.76
CA VAL A 452 11.36 1.09 25.61
C VAL A 452 9.91 1.16 25.16
N VAL A 453 9.32 2.36 25.15
CA VAL A 453 7.87 2.55 24.91
C VAL A 453 7.43 2.01 23.55
N CYS A 454 8.28 2.19 22.53
CA CYS A 454 8.09 1.66 21.18
C CYS A 454 9.27 0.75 20.82
N PRO A 455 9.27 -0.52 21.28
CA PRO A 455 10.38 -1.44 21.05
C PRO A 455 10.53 -1.80 19.57
N ALA A 456 9.42 -1.90 18.82
CA ALA A 456 9.42 -2.17 17.40
C ALA A 456 9.16 -0.92 16.55
N VAL A 457 9.64 -0.94 15.29
CA VAL A 457 9.37 0.12 14.30
C VAL A 457 7.86 0.30 14.07
N ASP A 458 7.10 -0.79 14.17
CA ASP A 458 5.67 -0.75 13.91
C ASP A 458 4.88 -0.11 15.05
N ASP A 459 5.38 -0.13 16.29
CA ASP A 459 4.79 0.62 17.42
C ASP A 459 4.89 2.12 17.13
N ALA A 460 6.07 2.58 16.73
CA ALA A 460 6.31 3.96 16.34
C ALA A 460 5.43 4.40 15.16
N LYS A 461 5.27 3.55 14.13
CA LYS A 461 4.39 3.85 12.98
C LYS A 461 2.92 3.89 13.36
N ALA A 462 2.46 2.98 14.23
CA ALA A 462 1.09 2.97 14.72
C ALA A 462 0.81 4.26 15.50
N LEU A 463 1.76 4.66 16.34
CA LEU A 463 1.67 5.89 17.12
C LEU A 463 1.61 7.15 16.26
N LEU A 464 2.47 7.27 15.25
CA LEU A 464 2.44 8.39 14.30
C LEU A 464 1.11 8.42 13.52
N ALA A 465 0.62 7.27 13.07
CA ALA A 465 -0.68 7.17 12.41
C ALA A 465 -1.84 7.53 13.35
N ALA A 466 -1.74 7.19 14.63
CA ALA A 466 -2.71 7.58 15.65
C ALA A 466 -2.72 9.10 15.86
N CYS A 467 -1.56 9.74 15.86
CA CYS A 467 -1.44 11.20 15.89
C CYS A 467 -2.10 11.85 14.67
N ASP A 468 -1.86 11.34 13.46
CA ASP A 468 -2.49 11.84 12.23
C ASP A 468 -4.03 11.73 12.30
N VAL A 469 -4.55 10.61 12.79
CA VAL A 469 -6.00 10.42 12.97
C VAL A 469 -6.55 11.37 14.03
N LEU A 470 -5.87 11.49 15.17
CA LEU A 470 -6.29 12.36 16.26
C LEU A 470 -6.33 13.84 15.82
N GLN A 471 -5.34 14.28 15.04
CA GLN A 471 -5.32 15.62 14.45
C GLN A 471 -6.58 15.89 13.62
N LEU A 472 -6.97 14.95 12.74
CA LEU A 472 -8.16 15.10 11.91
C LEU A 472 -9.45 15.13 12.74
N LEU A 473 -9.54 14.31 13.79
CA LEU A 473 -10.70 14.31 14.69
C LEU A 473 -10.84 15.63 15.44
N LEU A 474 -9.73 16.17 15.93
CA LEU A 474 -9.69 17.45 16.64
C LEU A 474 -9.77 18.68 15.72
N ARG A 475 -9.54 18.51 14.40
CA ARG A 475 -9.84 19.55 13.41
C ARG A 475 -11.34 19.64 13.16
N ASN A 476 -12.03 18.50 13.10
CA ASN A 476 -13.45 18.38 12.79
C ASN A 476 -14.32 18.42 14.07
N ASN A 477 -14.15 19.47 14.90
CA ASN A 477 -14.66 19.62 16.27
C ASN A 477 -16.19 19.49 16.49
N THR A 478 -17.00 19.26 15.47
CA THR A 478 -18.47 19.26 15.60
C THR A 478 -19.05 18.07 16.36
N ASP A 479 -18.33 16.94 16.40
CA ASP A 479 -18.88 15.66 16.87
C ASP A 479 -18.17 15.10 18.12
N VAL A 480 -17.27 15.85 18.75
CA VAL A 480 -16.53 15.37 19.94
C VAL A 480 -17.10 16.05 21.20
N SER A 481 -17.29 15.28 22.29
CA SER A 481 -17.71 15.90 23.54
C SER A 481 -16.66 16.91 24.04
N PRO A 482 -17.05 18.10 24.54
CA PRO A 482 -16.10 19.11 24.99
C PRO A 482 -15.10 18.59 26.03
N ALA A 483 -15.56 17.72 26.95
CA ALA A 483 -14.71 17.07 27.95
C ALA A 483 -13.60 16.22 27.32
N LEU A 484 -13.92 15.44 26.27
CA LEU A 484 -12.94 14.58 25.62
C LEU A 484 -11.99 15.37 24.70
N GLN A 485 -12.49 16.42 24.05
CA GLN A 485 -11.65 17.35 23.28
C GLN A 485 -10.65 18.06 24.20
N SER A 486 -11.10 18.52 25.37
CA SER A 486 -10.25 19.10 26.42
C SER A 486 -9.20 18.10 26.90
N MET A 487 -9.60 16.86 27.20
CA MET A 487 -8.68 15.79 27.60
C MET A 487 -7.62 15.50 26.52
N ALA A 488 -8.03 15.32 25.27
CA ALA A 488 -7.12 15.07 24.16
C ALA A 488 -6.12 16.22 23.98
N SER A 489 -6.62 17.46 24.08
CA SER A 489 -5.79 18.67 24.04
C SER A 489 -4.75 18.68 25.17
N ARG A 490 -5.16 18.39 26.41
CA ARG A 490 -4.24 18.32 27.56
C ARG A 490 -3.18 17.23 27.39
N VAL A 491 -3.55 16.06 26.87
CA VAL A 491 -2.59 14.98 26.56
C VAL A 491 -1.57 15.42 25.51
N ILE A 492 -2.01 16.05 24.42
CA ILE A 492 -1.11 16.59 23.38
C ILE A 492 -0.18 17.64 23.96
N LEU A 493 -0.68 18.57 24.78
CA LEU A 493 0.14 19.59 25.42
C LEU A 493 1.16 18.98 26.41
N ALA A 494 0.75 17.98 27.18
CA ALA A 494 1.64 17.26 28.08
C ALA A 494 2.73 16.50 27.32
N LEU A 495 2.40 15.85 26.20
CA LEU A 495 3.37 15.22 25.30
C LEU A 495 4.31 16.26 24.69
N PHE A 496 3.79 17.39 24.23
CA PHE A 496 4.58 18.46 23.64
C PHE A 496 5.62 19.03 24.61
N LEU A 497 5.25 19.21 25.89
CA LEU A 497 6.15 19.70 26.93
C LEU A 497 7.06 18.61 27.51
N GLY A 498 6.60 17.36 27.53
CA GLY A 498 7.30 16.22 28.12
C GLY A 498 8.28 15.52 27.19
N LEU A 499 7.96 15.39 25.90
CA LEU A 499 8.81 14.71 24.90
C LEU A 499 10.25 15.26 24.83
N PRO A 500 10.50 16.59 24.86
CA PRO A 500 11.84 17.16 24.93
C PRO A 500 12.67 16.69 26.14
N GLN A 501 12.02 16.24 27.21
CA GLN A 501 12.65 15.78 28.46
C GLN A 501 12.92 14.26 28.45
N ILE A 502 12.29 13.52 27.53
CA ILE A 502 12.47 12.08 27.39
C ILE A 502 13.73 11.81 26.55
N ILE A 503 14.60 10.94 27.04
CA ILE A 503 15.79 10.51 26.31
C ILE A 503 15.34 9.75 25.05
N PRO A 504 15.77 10.11 23.82
CA PRO A 504 15.25 9.49 22.60
C PRO A 504 15.33 7.95 22.57
N THR A 505 16.36 7.37 23.20
CA THR A 505 16.56 5.91 23.28
C THR A 505 15.55 5.18 24.16
N THR A 506 14.91 5.86 25.12
CA THR A 506 13.85 5.26 25.95
C THR A 506 12.51 5.25 25.22
N LEU A 507 12.31 6.14 24.24
CA LEU A 507 11.12 6.14 23.40
C LEU A 507 11.19 5.02 22.35
N SER A 508 12.30 4.94 21.60
CA SER A 508 12.47 3.96 20.53
C SER A 508 13.96 3.72 20.24
N PRO A 509 14.38 2.50 19.82
CA PRO A 509 15.76 2.28 19.39
C PRO A 509 16.11 2.99 18.08
N TYR A 510 15.14 3.58 17.38
CA TYR A 510 15.30 4.28 16.11
C TYR A 510 15.25 5.81 16.33
N PRO A 511 16.39 6.54 16.28
CA PRO A 511 16.42 7.98 16.59
C PRO A 511 15.51 8.85 15.72
N GLN A 512 15.25 8.43 14.48
CA GLN A 512 14.38 9.14 13.55
C GLN A 512 12.93 9.24 14.05
N VAL A 513 12.46 8.25 14.82
CA VAL A 513 11.09 8.20 15.34
C VAL A 513 10.84 9.37 16.30
N TYR A 514 11.80 9.68 17.16
CA TYR A 514 11.70 10.77 18.12
C TYR A 514 11.46 12.10 17.42
N GLY A 515 12.29 12.42 16.42
CA GLY A 515 12.14 13.67 15.65
C GLY A 515 10.82 13.74 14.89
N LEU A 516 10.37 12.63 14.28
CA LEU A 516 9.08 12.57 13.59
C LEU A 516 7.90 12.76 14.55
N LEU A 517 7.91 12.08 15.69
CA LEU A 517 6.84 12.19 16.69
C LEU A 517 6.79 13.58 17.30
N LEU A 518 7.94 14.13 17.68
CA LEU A 518 8.04 15.48 18.24
C LEU A 518 7.53 16.53 17.24
N SER A 519 7.94 16.42 15.97
CA SER A 519 7.43 17.27 14.89
C SER A 519 5.91 17.15 14.73
N LYS A 520 5.36 15.93 14.85
CA LYS A 520 3.93 15.67 14.70
C LYS A 520 3.11 16.22 15.86
N ILE A 521 3.55 15.97 17.10
CA ILE A 521 2.90 16.50 18.30
C ILE A 521 2.95 18.03 18.31
N HIS A 522 4.07 18.62 17.87
CA HIS A 522 4.19 20.06 17.69
C HIS A 522 3.18 20.60 16.67
N GLU A 523 3.07 19.98 15.50
CA GLU A 523 2.08 20.34 14.48
C GLU A 523 0.65 20.36 15.05
N ILE A 524 0.28 19.31 15.81
CA ILE A 524 -1.04 19.19 16.43
C ILE A 524 -1.24 20.26 17.52
N ALA A 525 -0.26 20.47 18.40
CA ALA A 525 -0.35 21.45 19.48
C ALA A 525 -0.49 22.88 18.94
N LEU A 526 0.22 23.21 17.86
CA LEU A 526 0.12 24.51 17.19
C LEU A 526 -1.24 24.72 16.54
N GLU A 527 -1.73 23.71 15.82
CA GLU A 527 -3.05 23.76 15.22
C GLU A 527 -4.15 23.97 16.27
N LEU A 528 -4.10 23.20 17.36
CA LEU A 528 -5.03 23.34 18.50
C LEU A 528 -4.92 24.71 19.19
N GLY A 529 -3.72 25.26 19.32
CA GLY A 529 -3.49 26.58 19.91
C GLY A 529 -3.98 27.74 19.04
N SER A 530 -3.98 27.56 17.71
CA SER A 530 -4.48 28.57 16.76
C SER A 530 -6.01 28.63 16.66
N GLY A 531 -6.70 27.56 17.06
CA GLY A 531 -8.17 27.48 17.00
C GLY A 531 -8.87 28.47 17.93
N SER A 532 -10.00 29.03 17.47
CA SER A 532 -10.82 29.99 18.24
C SER A 532 -11.68 29.35 19.34
N THR A 533 -11.78 28.02 19.36
CA THR A 533 -12.66 27.27 20.25
C THR A 533 -11.85 26.52 21.32
N SER A 534 -11.94 26.98 22.57
CA SER A 534 -11.60 26.28 23.84
C SER A 534 -10.20 26.49 24.47
N ALA A 535 -10.01 25.82 25.62
CA ALA A 535 -8.99 26.01 26.66
C ALA A 535 -7.53 26.07 26.18
N MET A 536 -7.24 25.54 24.99
CA MET A 536 -5.92 25.61 24.33
C MET A 536 -5.48 27.03 23.95
N SER A 537 -6.41 27.94 23.71
CA SER A 537 -6.09 29.37 23.48
C SER A 537 -5.30 29.97 24.65
N LYS A 538 -5.55 29.52 25.89
CA LYS A 538 -4.78 29.91 27.08
C LYS A 538 -3.38 29.30 27.10
N SER A 539 -3.19 28.14 26.48
CA SER A 539 -1.89 27.48 26.36
C SER A 539 -1.09 27.90 25.13
N LEU A 540 -1.63 28.73 24.23
CA LEU A 540 -0.91 29.20 23.04
C LEU A 540 0.44 29.83 23.40
N ASN A 541 0.51 30.65 24.46
CA ASN A 541 1.77 31.24 24.91
C ASN A 541 2.78 30.18 25.39
N LEU A 542 2.31 29.09 26.00
CA LEU A 542 3.16 27.97 26.40
C LEU A 542 3.66 27.21 25.17
N VAL A 543 2.78 27.00 24.18
CA VAL A 543 3.12 26.34 22.92
C VAL A 543 4.17 27.16 22.16
N LEU A 544 3.94 28.47 22.00
CA LEU A 544 4.88 29.38 21.34
C LEU A 544 6.20 29.50 22.10
N GLY A 545 6.16 29.62 23.44
CA GLY A 545 7.36 29.73 24.26
C GLY A 545 8.23 28.47 24.24
N ALA A 546 7.61 27.29 24.26
CA ALA A 546 8.35 26.04 24.12
C ALA A 546 8.87 25.85 22.69
N ALA A 547 8.08 26.21 21.66
CA ALA A 547 8.51 26.16 20.26
C ALA A 547 9.72 27.09 19.99
N SER A 548 9.76 28.28 20.61
CA SER A 548 10.90 29.20 20.47
C SER A 548 12.19 28.71 21.16
N ASN A 549 12.08 27.81 22.13
CA ASN A 549 13.23 27.25 22.84
C ASN A 549 13.80 26.00 22.16
N MET A 550 13.15 25.48 21.12
CA MET A 550 13.65 24.33 20.37
C MET A 550 14.80 24.77 19.46
N ASP A 551 15.93 24.09 19.58
CA ASP A 551 17.12 24.36 18.77
C ASP A 551 16.81 24.19 17.28
N ILE A 552 16.89 25.30 16.55
CA ILE A 552 16.47 25.43 15.15
C ILE A 552 17.27 24.48 14.24
N ASP A 553 18.47 24.08 14.67
CA ASP A 553 19.40 23.27 13.88
C ASP A 553 19.01 21.78 13.75
N GLN A 554 18.11 21.26 14.59
CA GLN A 554 17.75 19.84 14.57
C GLN A 554 16.42 19.52 13.86
N VAL A 555 15.56 20.50 13.62
CA VAL A 555 14.23 20.26 13.07
C VAL A 555 14.22 20.52 11.57
N ASN A 556 13.72 19.56 10.79
CA ASN A 556 13.58 19.67 9.34
C ASN A 556 12.74 20.93 9.00
N TYR A 557 13.40 21.91 8.38
CA TYR A 557 12.99 23.32 8.25
C TYR A 557 11.67 23.68 7.52
N PRO A 558 11.06 22.88 6.62
CA PRO A 558 9.95 23.38 5.81
C PRO A 558 8.68 23.73 6.61
N THR A 559 8.34 22.93 7.62
CA THR A 559 7.06 23.06 8.33
C THR A 559 7.06 24.24 9.31
N LEU A 560 8.18 24.44 10.01
CA LEU A 560 8.33 25.46 11.04
C LEU A 560 8.43 26.87 10.42
N ILE A 561 9.15 27.00 9.30
CA ILE A 561 9.19 28.24 8.50
C ILE A 561 7.81 28.53 7.92
N GLY A 562 7.14 27.52 7.36
CA GLY A 562 5.78 27.67 6.85
C GLY A 562 4.82 28.17 7.92
N PHE A 563 4.89 27.61 9.13
CA PHE A 563 4.04 28.01 10.25
C PHE A 563 4.38 29.38 10.83
N PHE A 564 5.66 29.70 11.06
CA PHE A 564 6.02 31.05 11.47
C PHE A 564 5.59 32.05 10.40
N SER A 565 5.76 31.75 9.12
CA SER A 565 5.21 32.56 8.04
C SER A 565 3.69 32.69 8.15
N LEU A 566 2.97 31.62 8.46
CA LEU A 566 1.50 31.63 8.58
C LEU A 566 1.03 32.43 9.81
N ILE A 567 1.69 32.27 10.96
CA ILE A 567 1.49 33.11 12.16
C ILE A 567 1.84 34.57 11.86
N TYR A 568 2.99 34.86 11.28
CA TYR A 568 3.37 36.23 10.92
C TYR A 568 2.42 36.80 9.88
N THR A 569 1.83 35.98 9.02
CA THR A 569 0.83 36.41 8.04
C THR A 569 -0.53 36.62 8.70
N GLU A 570 -1.00 35.76 9.59
CA GLU A 570 -2.29 35.93 10.28
C GLU A 570 -2.23 36.99 11.37
N ILE A 571 -1.23 36.96 12.26
CA ILE A 571 -0.97 38.03 13.22
C ILE A 571 -0.61 39.32 12.49
N GLY A 572 0.13 39.26 11.39
CA GLY A 572 0.44 40.40 10.54
C GLY A 572 -0.77 40.98 9.82
N LEU A 573 -1.72 40.16 9.36
CA LEU A 573 -2.99 40.58 8.77
C LEU A 573 -3.93 41.19 9.81
N VAL A 574 -3.93 40.69 11.05
CA VAL A 574 -4.63 41.31 12.17
C VAL A 574 -3.97 42.63 12.57
N ALA A 575 -2.63 42.73 12.47
CA ALA A 575 -1.90 43.97 12.73
C ALA A 575 -1.99 45.00 11.58
N GLN A 576 -2.13 44.56 10.31
CA GLN A 576 -2.22 45.43 9.13
C GLN A 576 -3.65 45.80 8.72
N SER A 577 -4.68 45.10 9.20
CA SER A 577 -6.09 45.50 9.00
C SER A 577 -6.56 46.62 9.95
N GLY A 578 -5.67 47.16 10.78
CA GLY A 578 -5.93 48.31 11.64
C GLY A 578 -5.81 49.64 10.89
N TYR A 579 -6.97 50.23 10.60
CA TYR A 579 -7.17 51.67 10.53
C TYR A 579 -6.19 52.45 11.42
N PRO A 580 -5.52 53.49 10.91
CA PRO A 580 -4.74 54.37 11.77
C PRO A 580 -5.73 55.11 12.68
N HIS A 581 -5.37 55.28 13.95
CA HIS A 581 -6.08 56.05 15.00
C HIS A 581 -6.91 55.24 16.01
N SER A 582 -6.26 54.40 16.82
CA SER A 582 -6.56 54.36 18.26
C SER A 582 -5.34 53.92 19.08
N PRO A 583 -5.03 54.61 20.19
CA PRO A 583 -3.82 54.34 20.97
C PRO A 583 -4.05 53.19 21.97
N SER A 584 -3.07 52.29 22.02
CA SER A 584 -2.64 51.59 23.24
C SER A 584 -3.70 50.78 24.00
N THR A 585 -4.02 49.59 23.49
CA THR A 585 -4.24 48.43 24.35
C THR A 585 -3.04 47.50 24.20
N SER A 586 -2.07 47.64 25.12
CA SER A 586 -1.01 46.65 25.29
C SER A 586 -1.66 45.27 25.47
N PRO A 587 -1.21 44.21 24.77
CA PRO A 587 -1.70 42.88 25.04
C PRO A 587 -1.46 42.61 26.52
N LEU A 588 -2.54 42.33 27.26
CA LEU A 588 -2.48 42.01 28.68
C LEU A 588 -1.56 40.79 28.83
N LEU A 589 -0.29 41.05 29.14
CA LEU A 589 0.72 40.08 29.52
C LEU A 589 0.27 39.46 30.84
N ARG A 590 -0.67 38.51 30.78
CA ARG A 590 -0.91 37.63 31.92
C ARG A 590 0.36 36.81 32.15
N PRO A 591 0.85 36.73 33.41
CA PRO A 591 1.97 35.87 33.72
C PRO A 591 1.64 34.43 33.29
N LEU A 592 2.60 33.76 32.66
CA LEU A 592 2.48 32.37 32.26
C LEU A 592 2.13 31.52 33.49
N PRO A 593 1.09 30.67 33.44
CA PRO A 593 0.84 29.71 34.51
C PRO A 593 2.06 28.79 34.65
N LYS A 594 2.48 28.49 35.88
CA LYS A 594 3.65 27.64 36.15
C LYS A 594 3.40 26.23 35.60
N VAL A 595 4.41 25.52 35.09
CA VAL A 595 4.27 24.18 34.47
C VAL A 595 3.62 23.14 35.40
N GLU A 596 3.81 23.28 36.71
CA GLU A 596 3.20 22.47 37.78
C GLU A 596 1.66 22.58 37.83
N TYR A 597 1.09 23.59 37.17
CA TYR A 597 -0.34 23.79 37.02
C TYR A 597 -0.86 23.04 35.77
N LEU A 598 -0.02 22.69 34.80
CA LEU A 598 -0.46 21.94 33.60
C LEU A 598 -0.68 20.44 33.85
N THR A 599 -0.43 19.95 35.06
CA THR A 599 -0.81 18.60 35.47
C THR A 599 -2.32 18.53 35.60
N LEU A 600 -3.02 18.15 34.51
CA LEU A 600 -4.40 17.61 34.47
C LEU A 600 -5.24 18.04 35.69
N PHE A 601 -5.51 19.34 35.79
CA PHE A 601 -5.99 19.96 37.01
C PHE A 601 -7.27 19.33 37.54
N ARG A 602 -7.17 18.52 38.58
CA ARG A 602 -8.34 18.01 39.33
C ARG A 602 -9.22 19.15 39.86
N THR A 603 -8.67 20.34 40.07
CA THR A 603 -9.38 21.51 40.64
C THR A 603 -10.27 22.25 39.64
N GLU A 604 -9.98 22.16 38.33
CA GLU A 604 -10.81 22.74 37.26
C GLU A 604 -11.41 21.65 36.36
N GLU A 605 -11.18 20.38 36.69
CA GLU A 605 -11.72 19.22 35.99
C GLU A 605 -13.24 19.18 36.21
N SER A 606 -14.01 19.27 35.13
CA SER A 606 -15.45 19.02 35.21
C SER A 606 -15.71 17.56 35.59
N THR A 607 -16.89 17.25 36.15
CA THR A 607 -17.27 15.87 36.47
C THR A 607 -17.18 14.95 35.24
N GLU A 608 -17.56 15.45 34.06
CA GLU A 608 -17.47 14.71 32.79
C GLU A 608 -16.00 14.46 32.38
N GLU A 609 -15.11 15.42 32.60
CA GLU A 609 -13.67 15.23 32.36
C GLU A 609 -13.08 14.19 33.33
N ALA A 610 -13.48 14.22 34.61
CA ALA A 610 -13.04 13.24 35.62
C ALA A 610 -13.49 11.82 35.26
N GLU A 611 -14.73 11.64 34.82
CA GLU A 611 -15.25 10.37 34.31
C GLU A 611 -14.52 9.92 33.05
N ALA A 612 -14.24 10.85 32.11
CA ALA A 612 -13.46 10.55 30.91
C ALA A 612 -12.04 10.08 31.27
N ARG A 613 -11.39 10.75 32.23
CA ARG A 613 -10.06 10.40 32.74
C ARG A 613 -10.03 9.03 33.41
N GLN A 614 -11.02 8.72 34.25
CA GLN A 614 -11.19 7.41 34.86
C GLN A 614 -11.41 6.33 33.80
N SER A 615 -12.20 6.61 32.76
CA SER A 615 -12.44 5.66 31.66
C SER A 615 -11.17 5.35 30.85
N LEU A 616 -10.23 6.29 30.79
CA LEU A 616 -8.90 6.12 30.18
C LEU A 616 -7.88 5.47 31.12
N ARG A 617 -8.28 5.13 32.35
CA ARG A 617 -7.40 4.61 33.41
C ARG A 617 -6.23 5.54 33.73
N LEU A 618 -6.42 6.85 33.59
CA LEU A 618 -5.45 7.89 33.96
C LEU A 618 -5.57 8.31 35.45
N ASP A 619 -6.24 7.50 36.26
CA ASP A 619 -6.28 7.71 37.70
C ASP A 619 -4.95 7.29 38.33
N SER A 620 -4.19 8.27 38.81
CA SER A 620 -3.03 8.03 39.67
C SER A 620 -3.45 7.20 40.88
N VAL A 621 -2.73 6.10 41.13
CA VAL A 621 -2.92 5.13 42.23
C VAL A 621 -2.85 5.78 43.63
N SER A 622 -2.45 7.04 43.74
CA SER A 622 -2.23 7.76 45.00
C SER A 622 -3.45 8.43 45.64
N ASN A 623 -4.68 7.95 45.42
CA ASN A 623 -5.83 8.35 46.24
C ASN A 623 -5.85 7.57 47.57
N THR A 624 -4.81 7.73 48.39
CA THR A 624 -4.91 7.42 49.83
C THR A 624 -5.49 8.65 50.50
N THR A 625 -6.76 8.56 50.88
CA THR A 625 -7.49 9.56 51.65
C THR A 625 -6.68 9.96 52.89
N VAL A 626 -6.14 11.19 52.88
CA VAL A 626 -5.68 11.83 54.11
C VAL A 626 -6.97 12.17 54.90
N PRO A 627 -7.15 11.69 56.14
CA PRO A 627 -8.33 12.00 56.93
C PRO A 627 -8.36 13.50 57.25
N ASP A 628 -9.50 14.14 56.98
CA ASP A 628 -9.77 15.54 57.27
C ASP A 628 -9.58 15.84 58.76
N VAL A 629 -8.74 16.82 59.06
CA VAL A 629 -8.60 17.41 60.38
C VAL A 629 -9.82 18.29 60.64
N VAL A 630 -10.68 17.81 61.53
CA VAL A 630 -11.84 18.53 62.07
C VAL A 630 -11.37 19.74 62.87
N THR A 631 -11.52 20.95 62.34
CA THR A 631 -11.59 22.17 63.14
C THR A 631 -13.05 22.40 63.53
N GLY A 632 -13.32 22.24 64.83
CA GLY A 632 -14.64 22.43 65.42
C GLY A 632 -14.97 23.89 65.68
N GLU A 633 -16.20 24.25 65.36
CA GLU A 633 -16.96 25.31 66.04
C GLU A 633 -18.42 24.83 66.15
N ALA A 634 -18.97 24.99 67.35
CA ALA A 634 -20.36 24.74 67.73
C ALA A 634 -20.68 25.74 68.86
N PRO A 635 -21.96 25.97 69.25
CA PRO A 635 -23.22 25.81 68.51
C PRO A 635 -24.15 27.04 68.69
N LEU A 636 -25.27 27.10 67.96
CA LEU A 636 -26.53 27.66 68.48
C LEU A 636 -27.73 27.00 67.79
N VAL A 637 -28.60 26.41 68.62
CA VAL A 637 -29.89 25.73 68.34
C VAL A 637 -30.98 26.64 68.94
N PRO A 638 -32.21 26.74 68.37
CA PRO A 638 -33.31 25.89 68.89
C PRO A 638 -34.30 25.36 67.84
N GLU A 639 -34.75 24.12 68.11
CA GLU A 639 -36.14 23.57 68.09
C GLU A 639 -37.06 23.85 66.88
N SER A 640 -37.93 22.96 66.38
CA SER A 640 -38.32 21.56 66.66
C SER A 640 -39.50 21.25 65.71
N SER A 641 -39.63 20.02 65.17
CA SER A 641 -40.90 19.25 65.17
C SER A 641 -40.82 17.97 64.33
N LEU A 642 -41.39 16.92 64.91
CA LEU A 642 -41.55 15.55 64.43
C LEU A 642 -42.39 15.42 63.15
N SER A 643 -42.08 14.43 62.29
CA SER A 643 -43.06 13.46 61.79
C SER A 643 -42.39 12.34 60.97
N SER A 644 -42.98 11.16 61.11
CA SER A 644 -42.65 9.81 60.67
C SER A 644 -42.52 9.57 59.15
N ALA A 645 -41.69 8.56 58.83
CA ALA A 645 -41.56 7.87 57.54
C ALA A 645 -42.86 7.14 57.12
N PRO A 646 -43.03 6.72 55.85
CA PRO A 646 -42.31 5.53 55.36
C PRO A 646 -41.74 5.62 53.93
N SER A 647 -40.79 4.71 53.73
CA SER A 647 -40.08 4.29 52.52
C SER A 647 -40.96 4.13 51.26
N TYR A 648 -40.54 4.78 50.16
CA TYR A 648 -40.96 4.44 48.80
C TYR A 648 -39.80 3.84 48.01
N SER A 649 -40.02 2.63 47.54
CA SER A 649 -39.21 1.85 46.61
C SER A 649 -39.20 2.47 45.21
N LYS A 650 -38.02 2.46 44.57
CA LYS A 650 -37.83 2.84 43.17
C LYS A 650 -38.56 1.87 42.22
N PRO A 651 -39.21 2.36 41.14
CA PRO A 651 -39.78 1.51 40.11
C PRO A 651 -38.70 1.00 39.14
N SER A 652 -38.64 -0.31 38.98
CA SER A 652 -37.93 -1.03 37.93
C SER A 652 -38.70 -0.93 36.62
N ILE A 653 -38.04 -0.46 35.56
CA ILE A 653 -38.58 -0.41 34.18
C ILE A 653 -38.29 -1.77 33.49
N PRO A 654 -39.26 -2.35 32.75
CA PRO A 654 -39.19 -3.71 32.24
C PRO A 654 -38.30 -3.86 31.00
N LEU A 655 -37.47 -4.91 31.02
CA LEU A 655 -36.69 -5.40 29.89
C LEU A 655 -37.61 -6.15 28.93
N THR A 656 -37.74 -5.66 27.69
CA THR A 656 -38.53 -6.29 26.63
C THR A 656 -37.82 -7.56 26.15
N GLN A 657 -38.42 -8.72 26.43
CA GLN A 657 -38.00 -10.04 25.97
C GLN A 657 -38.31 -10.19 24.47
N ILE A 658 -37.29 -10.50 23.67
CA ILE A 658 -37.46 -11.01 22.31
C ILE A 658 -37.75 -12.50 22.40
N THR A 659 -38.84 -12.89 21.76
CA THR A 659 -39.47 -14.19 21.73
C THR A 659 -38.64 -15.19 20.91
N THR A 660 -38.06 -16.20 21.55
CA THR A 660 -37.60 -17.43 20.88
C THR A 660 -38.73 -18.46 20.95
N ALA A 661 -39.30 -18.77 19.79
CA ALA A 661 -40.33 -19.80 19.65
C ALA A 661 -39.68 -21.19 19.67
N THR A 662 -39.89 -21.89 20.77
CA THR A 662 -39.69 -23.34 20.93
C THR A 662 -40.71 -24.09 20.06
N ARG A 663 -40.26 -24.96 19.16
CA ARG A 663 -41.14 -25.99 18.55
C ARG A 663 -40.53 -27.37 18.78
N SER A 664 -41.25 -28.13 19.58
CA SER A 664 -40.96 -29.50 19.99
C SER A 664 -41.45 -30.53 18.99
N HIS A 665 -40.67 -31.62 18.89
CA HIS A 665 -41.03 -33.01 18.62
C HIS A 665 -41.82 -33.38 17.35
N GLU A 666 -41.17 -34.14 16.48
CA GLU A 666 -41.72 -35.44 16.06
C GLU A 666 -40.60 -36.47 15.90
N GLN A 667 -40.88 -37.68 16.36
CA GLN A 667 -40.00 -38.82 16.61
C GLN A 667 -40.45 -39.98 15.69
N ILE A 668 -39.65 -41.07 15.62
CA ILE A 668 -39.93 -42.39 14.99
C ILE A 668 -39.36 -42.47 13.53
N LYS A 669 -38.54 -43.43 13.07
CA LYS A 669 -38.31 -44.86 13.41
C LYS A 669 -36.97 -45.39 12.85
N ASP A 670 -36.37 -46.31 13.59
CA ASP A 670 -35.57 -47.52 13.25
C ASP A 670 -35.03 -47.72 11.82
N SER A 671 -33.75 -48.14 11.72
CA SER A 671 -33.39 -49.51 11.30
C SER A 671 -31.87 -49.74 11.35
N ALA A 672 -31.50 -50.84 12.03
CA ALA A 672 -30.15 -51.38 12.10
C ALA A 672 -29.72 -52.05 10.77
N SER A 673 -28.43 -52.00 10.45
CA SER A 673 -27.81 -52.91 9.48
C SER A 673 -26.39 -53.29 9.91
N THR A 674 -26.30 -54.38 10.65
CA THR A 674 -25.22 -55.36 10.51
C THR A 674 -25.32 -55.98 9.12
N LEU A 675 -24.22 -56.03 8.36
CA LEU A 675 -23.83 -57.20 7.55
C LEU A 675 -22.45 -56.98 6.93
N SER A 676 -21.57 -57.89 7.31
CA SER A 676 -20.32 -58.29 6.69
C SER A 676 -20.50 -58.77 5.25
N SER A 677 -19.60 -58.37 4.35
CA SER A 677 -19.27 -59.15 3.16
C SER A 677 -17.79 -58.98 2.78
N SER A 678 -17.11 -60.12 2.87
CA SER A 678 -15.80 -60.47 2.36
C SER A 678 -15.64 -60.29 0.84
N VAL A 679 -14.39 -60.13 0.38
CA VAL A 679 -13.69 -60.97 -0.62
C VAL A 679 -12.75 -60.16 -1.53
N SER A 680 -11.52 -60.70 -1.62
CA SER A 680 -10.55 -60.67 -2.72
C SER A 680 -9.43 -59.63 -2.77
N ALA A 681 -8.31 -60.12 -2.22
CA ALA A 681 -6.93 -59.88 -2.59
C ALA A 681 -6.64 -59.74 -4.10
N SER A 682 -5.66 -58.89 -4.41
CA SER A 682 -4.58 -59.27 -5.32
C SER A 682 -3.26 -58.65 -4.85
N LEU A 683 -2.20 -59.39 -5.17
CA LEU A 683 -0.93 -59.52 -4.48
C LEU A 683 0.20 -58.73 -5.19
N VAL A 684 1.06 -58.08 -4.38
CA VAL A 684 2.55 -58.18 -4.39
C VAL A 684 3.31 -57.50 -5.56
N PRO A 685 4.62 -57.13 -5.46
CA PRO A 685 5.55 -57.06 -4.32
C PRO A 685 6.23 -55.70 -4.07
N VAL A 686 6.72 -55.59 -2.84
CA VAL A 686 7.75 -54.67 -2.34
C VAL A 686 9.13 -55.35 -2.45
N VAL A 687 10.23 -54.58 -2.25
CA VAL A 687 11.59 -54.96 -1.74
C VAL A 687 12.70 -54.99 -2.83
N PRO A 688 13.96 -54.54 -2.58
CA PRO A 688 14.45 -53.35 -1.84
C PRO A 688 15.75 -52.72 -2.42
N HIS A 689 16.30 -51.78 -1.64
CA HIS A 689 17.66 -51.19 -1.62
C HIS A 689 18.85 -51.99 -2.18
N GLY A 690 19.81 -51.23 -2.74
CA GLY A 690 21.21 -51.64 -2.89
C GLY A 690 22.14 -50.49 -3.32
N SER A 691 22.96 -50.03 -2.39
CA SER A 691 24.10 -49.11 -2.51
C SER A 691 25.28 -49.68 -3.31
N SER A 692 26.07 -48.82 -3.96
CA SER A 692 27.57 -48.80 -4.08
C SER A 692 27.99 -47.95 -5.30
N GLN A 693 28.76 -46.87 -5.19
CA GLN A 693 30.20 -46.72 -4.89
C GLN A 693 31.08 -46.56 -6.16
N GLU A 694 31.82 -45.44 -6.16
CA GLU A 694 32.99 -44.97 -6.94
C GLU A 694 33.72 -45.90 -7.94
N ARG A 695 34.17 -45.36 -9.10
CA ARG A 695 35.57 -44.92 -9.37
C ARG A 695 35.86 -44.62 -10.87
N HIS A 696 36.65 -43.55 -11.05
CA HIS A 696 37.70 -43.24 -12.05
C HIS A 696 37.84 -44.03 -13.37
N ALA A 697 37.98 -43.33 -14.51
CA ALA A 697 39.27 -42.97 -15.15
C ALA A 697 39.11 -42.51 -16.63
N ASP A 698 39.90 -41.50 -16.99
CA ASP A 698 40.21 -40.89 -18.31
C ASP A 698 41.06 -41.85 -19.22
N PRO A 699 41.69 -41.47 -20.36
CA PRO A 699 41.28 -40.71 -21.58
C PRO A 699 41.72 -41.40 -22.92
N GLY A 700 41.39 -40.83 -24.09
CA GLY A 700 42.06 -41.09 -25.40
C GLY A 700 41.32 -40.41 -26.58
N VAL A 701 41.82 -39.41 -27.35
CA VAL A 701 43.03 -39.31 -28.24
C VAL A 701 42.83 -40.26 -29.45
N VAL A 702 42.70 -39.95 -30.76
CA VAL A 702 43.05 -38.82 -31.70
C VAL A 702 42.12 -38.88 -32.98
N PRO A 703 42.42 -38.35 -34.22
CA PRO A 703 41.59 -37.34 -34.91
C PRO A 703 41.05 -37.79 -36.31
N LEU A 704 40.34 -36.91 -37.02
CA LEU A 704 40.31 -36.96 -38.49
C LEU A 704 40.06 -35.58 -39.13
N LEU A 705 41.08 -35.14 -39.87
CA LEU A 705 41.06 -34.10 -40.88
C LEU A 705 40.32 -34.60 -42.12
N PHE A 706 39.52 -33.77 -42.78
CA PHE A 706 39.49 -33.68 -44.24
C PHE A 706 39.02 -32.28 -44.68
N ALA A 707 39.89 -31.63 -45.45
CA ALA A 707 39.60 -30.43 -46.20
C ALA A 707 39.01 -30.81 -47.57
N SER A 708 38.11 -29.97 -48.11
CA SER A 708 37.85 -29.89 -49.55
C SER A 708 37.37 -28.48 -49.91
N THR A 709 38.09 -27.91 -50.87
CA THR A 709 37.96 -26.63 -51.58
C THR A 709 36.94 -26.68 -52.72
N SER A 710 36.67 -25.48 -53.29
CA SER A 710 36.08 -25.22 -54.64
C SER A 710 34.54 -25.17 -54.67
N SER A 711 33.83 -24.25 -55.33
CA SER A 711 34.12 -23.31 -56.43
C SER A 711 33.03 -22.23 -56.51
N ALA A 712 33.38 -21.03 -57.00
CA ALA A 712 32.48 -20.07 -57.64
C ALA A 712 32.19 -20.53 -59.11
N PRO A 713 31.22 -20.02 -59.91
CA PRO A 713 31.07 -18.58 -60.19
C PRO A 713 29.67 -18.05 -60.60
N ALA A 714 29.62 -16.71 -60.67
CA ALA A 714 28.95 -15.83 -61.65
C ALA A 714 27.41 -15.76 -61.80
N ALA A 715 26.95 -14.50 -61.71
CA ALA A 715 25.68 -13.96 -62.21
C ALA A 715 25.55 -14.12 -63.76
N PRO A 716 24.39 -13.86 -64.41
CA PRO A 716 23.95 -12.46 -64.64
C PRO A 716 22.43 -12.20 -64.83
N THR A 717 22.12 -10.88 -64.87
CA THR A 717 21.14 -10.17 -65.72
C THR A 717 19.61 -10.30 -65.52
N LYS A 718 19.00 -9.11 -65.28
CA LYS A 718 17.60 -8.72 -65.59
C LYS A 718 17.35 -8.70 -67.12
N PRO A 719 16.09 -8.68 -67.60
CA PRO A 719 15.38 -7.39 -67.76
C PRO A 719 13.85 -7.42 -67.47
N ALA A 720 13.29 -6.22 -67.31
CA ALA A 720 11.99 -5.65 -67.79
C ALA A 720 10.80 -6.61 -68.08
N SER A 721 9.51 -6.31 -67.95
CA SER A 721 8.62 -5.16 -67.67
C SER A 721 7.21 -5.61 -68.13
N PHE A 722 6.14 -4.91 -67.74
CA PHE A 722 4.72 -5.06 -68.18
C PHE A 722 4.01 -6.32 -67.68
N ALA A 723 2.68 -6.40 -67.62
CA ALA A 723 1.56 -5.51 -67.29
C ALA A 723 0.31 -6.40 -67.39
N SER A 724 -0.75 -6.03 -66.66
CA SER A 724 -2.17 -6.26 -66.98
C SER A 724 -2.75 -7.69 -67.09
N TYR A 725 -3.61 -8.02 -66.09
CA TYR A 725 -5.01 -8.51 -66.16
C TYR A 725 -5.34 -9.85 -66.90
N PRO A 726 -6.57 -10.39 -66.80
CA PRO A 726 -7.24 -10.97 -65.62
C PRO A 726 -7.86 -12.36 -65.93
N SER A 727 -8.77 -12.81 -65.05
CA SER A 727 -9.77 -13.88 -65.26
C SER A 727 -9.23 -15.30 -65.04
N GLN A 728 -9.97 -16.30 -64.59
CA GLN A 728 -11.30 -16.50 -63.99
C GLN A 728 -11.31 -18.01 -63.64
N SER A 729 -12.12 -18.42 -62.65
CA SER A 729 -12.75 -19.77 -62.52
C SER A 729 -11.79 -20.99 -62.41
N THR A 730 -12.01 -22.03 -61.60
CA THR A 730 -13.24 -22.77 -61.31
C THR A 730 -12.87 -23.86 -60.28
N THR A 731 -13.80 -24.22 -59.37
CA THR A 731 -14.13 -25.59 -58.85
C THR A 731 -12.99 -26.55 -58.47
N THR A 732 -13.03 -27.35 -57.39
CA THR A 732 -14.08 -27.98 -56.60
C THR A 732 -13.33 -28.70 -55.46
N THR A 733 -13.98 -29.02 -54.34
CA THR A 733 -14.15 -30.39 -53.80
C THR A 733 -14.50 -30.32 -52.31
N GLU A 734 -15.76 -30.65 -52.05
CA GLU A 734 -16.37 -31.21 -50.84
C GLU A 734 -15.44 -32.01 -49.90
N LEU A 735 -15.67 -31.95 -48.58
CA LEU A 735 -16.56 -32.92 -47.90
C LEU A 735 -16.74 -32.61 -46.40
N ALA A 736 -18.01 -32.63 -45.99
CA ALA A 736 -18.58 -33.08 -44.70
C ALA A 736 -18.16 -32.44 -43.36
N THR A 737 -19.11 -31.72 -42.73
CA THR A 737 -19.41 -31.90 -41.30
C THR A 737 -20.85 -31.50 -40.98
N ALA A 738 -21.44 -32.23 -40.04
CA ALA A 738 -22.86 -32.31 -39.67
C ALA A 738 -23.33 -31.12 -38.78
N PRO A 739 -24.66 -30.99 -38.52
CA PRO A 739 -25.33 -29.71 -38.30
C PRO A 739 -25.40 -29.30 -36.82
N LEU A 740 -25.34 -27.99 -36.59
CA LEU A 740 -25.89 -27.35 -35.39
C LEU A 740 -26.79 -26.21 -35.86
N ASP A 741 -28.08 -26.37 -35.57
CA ASP A 741 -29.11 -25.35 -35.64
C ASP A 741 -28.74 -24.19 -34.71
N ASP A 742 -28.55 -23.00 -35.27
CA ASP A 742 -28.76 -21.74 -34.56
C ASP A 742 -29.51 -20.80 -35.50
N ALA A 743 -30.70 -20.40 -35.03
CA ALA A 743 -31.65 -19.56 -35.74
C ALA A 743 -31.11 -18.12 -35.85
N ASP A 744 -30.80 -17.71 -37.08
CA ASP A 744 -30.57 -16.30 -37.41
C ASP A 744 -31.90 -15.53 -37.34
N GLU A 745 -32.09 -14.76 -36.28
CA GLU A 745 -33.15 -13.75 -36.20
C GLU A 745 -32.85 -12.61 -37.19
N GLU A 746 -33.71 -12.50 -38.20
CA GLU A 746 -33.70 -11.50 -39.27
C GLU A 746 -33.90 -10.09 -38.70
N MET A 747 -32.90 -9.21 -38.87
CA MET A 747 -33.03 -7.81 -38.45
C MET A 747 -34.10 -7.09 -39.28
N PRO A 748 -35.01 -6.31 -38.68
CA PRO A 748 -36.01 -5.55 -39.42
C PRO A 748 -35.37 -4.44 -40.27
N SER A 749 -35.79 -4.34 -41.52
CA SER A 749 -35.37 -3.31 -42.46
C SER A 749 -35.91 -1.93 -42.04
N ILE A 750 -35.00 -0.98 -41.89
CA ILE A 750 -35.31 0.42 -41.60
C ILE A 750 -35.81 1.08 -42.89
N ASN A 751 -37.08 1.47 -42.90
CA ASN A 751 -37.71 2.22 -43.98
C ASN A 751 -37.25 3.69 -43.92
N LEU A 752 -36.60 4.18 -44.98
CA LEU A 752 -35.97 5.50 -45.08
C LEU A 752 -36.82 6.53 -45.86
N ASP A 753 -38.06 6.21 -46.22
CA ASP A 753 -38.93 7.11 -47.00
C ASP A 753 -39.83 7.99 -46.11
N SER A 754 -39.24 8.80 -45.25
CA SER A 754 -40.00 9.88 -44.59
C SER A 754 -39.10 11.01 -44.12
N ASP A 755 -38.67 11.85 -45.07
CA ASP A 755 -38.37 13.25 -44.79
C ASP A 755 -38.64 14.06 -46.06
N SER A 756 -39.86 14.58 -46.15
CA SER A 756 -40.24 15.60 -47.13
C SER A 756 -40.62 16.85 -46.36
N ASP A 757 -39.75 17.86 -46.47
CA ASP A 757 -39.92 19.21 -45.97
C ASP A 757 -41.17 19.89 -46.56
N SER A 758 -42.06 20.33 -45.68
CA SER A 758 -42.99 21.43 -45.95
C SER A 758 -43.38 22.10 -44.64
N ASP A 759 -42.70 23.21 -44.32
CA ASP A 759 -43.29 24.45 -43.77
C ASP A 759 -42.29 25.62 -43.85
#